data_AF-A0A9X4ILE2-F1
#
_entry.id   AF-A0A9X4ILE2-F1
#
_cell.length_a   1.000
_cell.length_b   1.000
_cell.length_c   1.000
_cell.angle_alpha   90.00
_cell.angle_beta   90.00
_cell.angle_gamma   90.00
#
_symmetry.space_group_name_H-M   'P 1'
#
loop_
_entity.id
_entity.type
_entity.pdbx_description
1 polymer ?
#
loop_
_entity_poly.entity_id
_entity_poly.type
_entity_poly.pdbx_seq_one_letter_code
_entity_poly.pdbx_strand_id
1 'polypeptide(L)'
;MSQPDLPHLLARLFPVARAQVAPLPEPYPPIVLFLSVSDGSARAQVITATGKDLGSAWRRLGERLRREWRGGQTGKLWLRVDWVQAAEALDWQQLHARLATTKRNFFRYGIALDPQFRHAFLEMELNANAMLYGGAQIAHCTINKGRFRQYASSRHGLSELEFANEAPVWLFSTRGAFTSSESGEVQLLGGAGLDGGRRIVGLLTPGDVRGLIDRSSAYLAAQIEESGRFRYGWHPCFGRSIGAYNTLRHASSLYALTEAWELTGDPASKAAIDRSLAYLTETLIKWVEGPNGERLAFLVDQQGEIKLGGNAVCLLALVKYSELTGDDRWRPLLDELAAGILSMQDQATGRFDHVLHYPTLAVKEPFRIVYYDGEAAFGLMRLYGLTRDERWLQAVERAFEWFIAKDHWRAHDHWLSYCVNELTRYRPEKRYYQFGIRNFATYLDFVIERITTFPTLLELMMAARAMLDRIAGHPDRNELLAMVDLTKFDHALHTRAHYLLNGHFWPELAMFFRRPDDIAGSFFIRHHAFRVRIDDVEHYLSGFVAYWKYLAGGAPAWDRDRLSREVLSASSGPASRHWTAEEVAAATGGYWRVAPPAGWRAEGLCTQPSAFRAGDMVALRSAGGRGIAAGRLATLHALPTALIGDRDEALPPGIPVLQVADNDDAILALGAFARARMAGKVIGVTGSAGKTTLVHMLAQALTPWGEIGYTRGSANLPHGIAWNLASTPRDAPFTVLEMAVGRMRQGSRLAQPDVALITNIAPCHLEHHGSLENLAQRKARIFESMVPGSVAVINRDMLHWEIFTSEAVQRGLRIIHYGRHPDADVRLADHNPVNWKVAAIVDGKEYRFALSAPGEHLAVNAVGCLAVLHGLGLALDPALDALGRFQALDGRGAISDLQLGERRLRLIDEAYNANPGSMAAAIPLLREVAPPLPGGRRVLILGDMLELGPDSTAYHTALAPVVRAAMPDLLLLCGPQMRALADALPTDLPLHWLADAATLIAQTDSFLTDGDLILVKSSNGTGLHRLVQALKAGTLPSSGDPPVTHDRAT
;
A
#
# COMPACT_ATOMS: atom_id res chain seq x y z
N MET A 1 42.63 -2.75 -32.46
CA MET A 1 42.42 -2.17 -31.10
C MET A 1 41.98 -3.32 -30.19
N SER A 2 42.75 -3.58 -29.15
CA SER A 2 42.55 -4.68 -28.20
C SER A 2 41.15 -4.62 -27.58
N GLN A 3 40.41 -5.74 -27.59
CA GLN A 3 39.11 -5.86 -26.91
C GLN A 3 39.25 -5.42 -25.45
N PRO A 4 38.61 -4.34 -24.98
CA PRO A 4 38.66 -4.00 -23.57
C PRO A 4 37.72 -4.93 -22.78
N ASP A 5 38.27 -5.51 -21.71
CA ASP A 5 37.63 -5.56 -20.39
C ASP A 5 36.44 -6.48 -20.08
N LEU A 6 36.04 -7.45 -20.91
CA LEU A 6 34.96 -8.37 -20.53
C LEU A 6 35.25 -9.20 -19.25
N PRO A 7 36.45 -9.78 -19.03
CA PRO A 7 36.82 -10.40 -17.75
C PRO A 7 36.86 -9.40 -16.59
N HIS A 8 37.26 -8.16 -16.84
CA HIS A 8 37.37 -7.11 -15.81
C HIS A 8 36.00 -6.61 -15.36
N LEU A 9 35.07 -6.36 -16.28
CA LEU A 9 33.70 -5.98 -15.97
C LEU A 9 32.97 -7.10 -15.21
N LEU A 10 33.19 -8.37 -15.58
CA LEU A 10 32.70 -9.50 -14.78
C LEU A 10 33.32 -9.53 -13.37
N ALA A 11 34.62 -9.24 -13.25
CA ALA A 11 35.29 -9.19 -11.95
C ALA A 11 34.72 -8.07 -11.04
N ARG A 12 34.25 -6.96 -11.62
CA ARG A 12 33.57 -5.89 -10.87
C ARG A 12 32.18 -6.28 -10.36
N LEU A 13 31.43 -7.08 -11.11
CA LEU A 13 30.09 -7.54 -10.70
C LEU A 13 30.14 -8.60 -9.60
N PHE A 14 31.22 -9.41 -9.53
CA PHE A 14 31.29 -10.55 -8.61
C PHE A 14 31.24 -10.17 -7.12
N PRO A 15 31.96 -9.16 -6.60
CA PRO A 15 31.86 -8.74 -5.20
C PRO A 15 30.44 -8.38 -4.79
N VAL A 16 29.69 -7.70 -5.66
CA VAL A 16 28.29 -7.30 -5.40
C VAL A 16 27.38 -8.51 -5.37
N ALA A 17 27.51 -9.42 -6.35
CA ALA A 17 26.76 -10.68 -6.34
C ALA A 17 27.08 -11.51 -5.10
N ARG A 18 28.36 -11.60 -4.70
CA ARG A 18 28.80 -12.33 -3.50
C ARG A 18 28.20 -11.80 -2.21
N ALA A 19 27.97 -10.49 -2.12
CA ALA A 19 27.37 -9.89 -0.93
C ALA A 19 25.84 -10.10 -0.85
N GLN A 20 25.17 -10.41 -1.96
CA GLN A 20 23.71 -10.34 -2.06
C GLN A 20 23.01 -11.63 -2.50
N VAL A 21 23.73 -12.56 -3.10
CA VAL A 21 23.17 -13.84 -3.57
C VAL A 21 22.99 -14.78 -2.38
N ALA A 22 21.77 -15.29 -2.23
CA ALA A 22 21.42 -16.35 -1.28
C ALA A 22 21.00 -17.61 -2.04
N PRO A 23 21.19 -18.81 -1.46
CA PRO A 23 20.73 -20.04 -2.08
C PRO A 23 19.19 -20.14 -2.08
N LEU A 24 18.64 -20.62 -3.19
CA LEU A 24 17.23 -21.01 -3.29
C LEU A 24 16.97 -22.32 -2.52
N PRO A 25 15.75 -22.49 -1.96
CA PRO A 25 15.36 -23.75 -1.33
C PRO A 25 15.18 -24.86 -2.38
N GLU A 26 15.23 -26.11 -1.93
CA GLU A 26 14.79 -27.25 -2.75
C GLU A 26 13.33 -27.06 -3.20
N PRO A 27 12.95 -27.49 -4.41
CA PRO A 27 13.71 -28.33 -5.36
C PRO A 27 14.56 -27.54 -6.38
N TYR A 28 14.79 -26.24 -6.18
CA TYR A 28 15.49 -25.39 -7.15
C TYR A 28 17.01 -25.56 -7.07
N PRO A 29 17.75 -25.28 -8.17
CA PRO A 29 19.19 -25.14 -8.09
C PRO A 29 19.55 -24.05 -7.07
N PRO A 30 20.51 -24.28 -6.15
CA PRO A 30 20.82 -23.32 -5.09
C PRO A 30 21.14 -21.93 -5.63
N ILE A 31 21.96 -21.85 -6.67
CA ILE A 31 22.24 -20.59 -7.35
C ILE A 31 21.77 -20.66 -8.79
N VAL A 32 21.00 -19.66 -9.22
CA VAL A 32 20.60 -19.42 -10.61
C VAL A 32 20.99 -18.00 -10.99
N LEU A 33 21.85 -17.87 -12.01
CA LEU A 33 22.34 -16.59 -12.54
C LEU A 33 21.96 -16.44 -14.01
N PHE A 34 21.67 -15.22 -14.40
CA PHE A 34 21.53 -14.78 -15.78
C PHE A 34 22.55 -13.68 -16.04
N LEU A 35 23.38 -13.84 -17.07
CA LEU A 35 24.21 -12.77 -17.60
C LEU A 35 23.63 -12.27 -18.91
N SER A 36 23.28 -10.99 -18.96
CA SER A 36 22.91 -10.28 -20.17
C SER A 36 24.10 -9.44 -20.64
N VAL A 37 24.48 -9.58 -21.91
CA VAL A 37 25.58 -8.84 -22.54
C VAL A 37 25.14 -8.21 -23.85
N SER A 38 25.47 -6.93 -24.06
CA SER A 38 25.17 -6.17 -25.28
C SER A 38 26.28 -5.15 -25.55
N ASP A 39 26.45 -4.75 -26.81
CA ASP A 39 27.30 -3.64 -27.23
C ASP A 39 26.51 -2.37 -27.59
N GLY A 40 25.19 -2.39 -27.33
CA GLY A 40 24.25 -1.30 -27.67
C GLY A 40 23.64 -1.41 -29.07
N SER A 41 24.29 -2.10 -30.02
CA SER A 41 23.82 -2.17 -31.41
C SER A 41 22.66 -3.15 -31.60
N ALA A 42 22.62 -4.20 -30.78
CA ALA A 42 21.62 -5.25 -30.82
C ALA A 42 21.18 -5.68 -29.43
N ARG A 43 20.00 -6.32 -29.39
CA ARG A 43 19.45 -6.94 -28.18
C ARG A 43 20.50 -7.80 -27.48
N ALA A 44 20.53 -7.70 -26.16
CA ALA A 44 21.43 -8.46 -25.31
C ALA A 44 21.28 -9.97 -25.53
N GLN A 45 22.42 -10.65 -25.58
CA GLN A 45 22.49 -12.09 -25.42
C GLN A 45 22.40 -12.40 -23.93
N VAL A 46 21.47 -13.27 -23.56
CA VAL A 46 21.31 -13.74 -22.18
C VAL A 46 21.94 -15.12 -22.06
N ILE A 47 22.63 -15.39 -20.97
CA ILE A 47 23.30 -16.65 -20.66
C ILE A 47 22.85 -17.08 -19.27
N THR A 48 22.38 -18.32 -19.13
CA THR A 48 21.90 -18.84 -17.84
C THR A 48 22.93 -19.82 -17.28
N ALA A 49 23.23 -19.72 -15.99
CA ALA A 49 24.11 -20.67 -15.31
C ALA A 49 23.54 -21.00 -13.93
N THR A 50 23.59 -22.28 -13.58
CA THR A 50 23.22 -22.77 -12.25
C THR A 50 24.42 -23.40 -11.56
N GLY A 51 24.40 -23.41 -10.23
CA GLY A 51 25.49 -23.98 -9.43
C GLY A 51 25.06 -24.33 -8.02
N LYS A 52 25.82 -25.23 -7.39
CA LYS A 52 25.66 -25.59 -5.97
C LYS A 52 26.06 -24.46 -5.02
N ASP A 53 26.86 -23.53 -5.53
CA ASP A 53 27.37 -22.35 -4.83
C ASP A 53 27.61 -21.23 -5.87
N LEU A 54 27.81 -20.00 -5.39
CA LEU A 54 27.98 -18.85 -6.28
C LEU A 54 29.23 -18.99 -7.16
N GLY A 55 30.33 -19.48 -6.61
CA GLY A 55 31.60 -19.61 -7.34
C GLY A 55 31.50 -20.55 -8.54
N SER A 56 30.82 -21.69 -8.38
CA SER A 56 30.60 -22.66 -9.45
C SER A 56 29.63 -22.14 -10.51
N ALA A 57 28.54 -21.47 -10.13
CA ALA A 57 27.62 -20.83 -11.07
C ALA A 57 28.33 -19.73 -11.88
N TRP A 58 29.13 -18.88 -11.20
CA TRP A 58 29.85 -17.77 -11.83
C TRP A 58 30.93 -18.24 -12.80
N ARG A 59 31.67 -19.30 -12.46
CA ARG A 59 32.69 -19.88 -13.35
C ARG A 59 32.04 -20.42 -14.64
N ARG A 60 30.95 -21.17 -14.51
CA ARG A 60 30.18 -21.67 -15.67
C ARG A 60 29.68 -20.51 -16.53
N LEU A 61 29.16 -19.46 -15.92
CA LEU A 61 28.71 -18.25 -16.61
C LEU A 61 29.85 -17.60 -17.43
N GLY A 62 31.04 -17.46 -16.86
CA GLY A 62 32.21 -16.92 -17.55
C GLY A 62 32.79 -17.84 -18.65
N GLU A 63 32.71 -19.17 -18.49
CA GLU A 63 33.07 -20.14 -19.53
C GLU A 63 32.09 -20.10 -20.71
N ARG A 64 30.78 -20.08 -20.42
CA ARG A 64 29.73 -19.95 -21.42
C ARG A 64 29.85 -18.64 -22.19
N LEU A 65 30.07 -17.52 -21.50
CA LEU A 65 30.25 -16.22 -22.12
C LEU A 65 31.40 -16.22 -23.14
N ARG A 66 32.59 -16.74 -22.77
CA ARG A 66 33.73 -16.85 -23.69
C ARG A 66 33.43 -17.73 -24.91
N ARG A 67 32.62 -18.77 -24.74
CA ARG A 67 32.25 -19.69 -25.82
C ARG A 67 31.15 -19.14 -26.73
N GLU A 68 30.18 -18.42 -26.17
CA GLU A 68 28.91 -18.07 -26.84
C GLU A 68 28.87 -16.62 -27.34
N TRP A 69 29.58 -15.68 -26.68
CA TRP A 69 29.68 -14.29 -27.14
C TRP A 69 30.80 -14.14 -28.17
N ARG A 70 30.47 -13.56 -29.34
CA ARG A 70 31.40 -13.41 -30.48
C ARG A 70 31.95 -11.98 -30.64
N GLY A 71 31.72 -11.10 -29.68
CA GLY A 71 32.19 -9.71 -29.70
C GLY A 71 31.14 -8.73 -30.23
N GLY A 72 31.32 -7.45 -29.90
CA GLY A 72 30.49 -6.33 -30.36
C GLY A 72 31.14 -5.52 -31.49
N GLN A 73 30.34 -4.73 -32.21
CA GLN A 73 30.77 -3.92 -33.35
C GLN A 73 31.29 -2.53 -32.95
N THR A 74 30.98 -2.06 -31.74
CA THR A 74 31.06 -0.65 -31.35
C THR A 74 32.13 -0.32 -30.30
N GLY A 75 32.88 -1.31 -29.80
CA GLY A 75 33.86 -1.15 -28.71
C GLY A 75 33.26 -0.85 -27.33
N LYS A 76 31.94 -0.64 -27.27
CA LYS A 76 31.10 -0.46 -26.09
C LYS A 76 30.63 -1.81 -25.56
N LEU A 77 30.51 -1.95 -24.24
CA LEU A 77 30.10 -3.19 -23.61
C LEU A 77 29.26 -2.96 -22.35
N TRP A 78 28.07 -3.58 -22.33
CA TRP A 78 27.10 -3.53 -21.26
C TRP A 78 26.92 -4.93 -20.67
N LEU A 79 27.14 -5.08 -19.36
CA LEU A 79 26.94 -6.33 -18.64
C LEU A 79 25.92 -6.14 -17.52
N ARG A 80 24.95 -7.04 -17.48
CA ARG A 80 24.00 -7.16 -16.38
C ARG A 80 23.99 -8.59 -15.88
N VAL A 81 24.20 -8.78 -14.58
CA VAL A 81 23.96 -10.07 -13.93
C VAL A 81 22.68 -9.98 -13.12
N ASP A 82 21.77 -10.91 -13.31
CA ASP A 82 20.58 -11.10 -12.50
C ASP A 82 20.71 -12.44 -11.75
N TRP A 83 20.35 -12.46 -10.47
CA TRP A 83 20.25 -13.67 -9.67
C TRP A 83 18.82 -13.86 -9.20
N VAL A 84 18.36 -15.10 -9.20
CA VAL A 84 17.02 -15.44 -8.73
C VAL A 84 16.98 -15.27 -7.22
N GLN A 85 15.94 -14.59 -6.74
CA GLN A 85 15.77 -14.34 -5.31
C GLN A 85 14.66 -15.20 -4.70
N ALA A 86 13.62 -15.49 -5.46
CA ALA A 86 12.55 -16.40 -5.08
C ALA A 86 11.94 -17.04 -6.33
N ALA A 87 11.39 -18.24 -6.18
CA ALA A 87 10.70 -18.97 -7.22
C ALA A 87 9.49 -19.72 -6.64
N GLU A 88 8.38 -19.70 -7.37
CA GLU A 88 7.15 -20.39 -7.03
C GLU A 88 6.68 -21.24 -8.22
N ALA A 89 6.17 -22.45 -7.93
CA ALA A 89 5.56 -23.32 -8.92
C ALA A 89 4.08 -22.96 -9.06
N LEU A 90 3.63 -22.83 -10.29
CA LEU A 90 2.24 -22.59 -10.69
C LEU A 90 1.89 -23.51 -11.85
N ASP A 91 0.63 -23.52 -12.24
CA ASP A 91 0.20 -24.00 -13.55
C ASP A 91 -0.11 -22.82 -14.50
N TRP A 92 -0.31 -23.10 -15.80
CA TRP A 92 -0.62 -22.05 -16.78
C TRP A 92 -1.97 -21.38 -16.51
N GLN A 93 -2.95 -22.08 -15.95
CA GLN A 93 -4.25 -21.50 -15.60
C GLN A 93 -4.09 -20.40 -14.53
N GLN A 94 -3.35 -20.69 -13.47
CA GLN A 94 -3.01 -19.76 -12.40
C GLN A 94 -2.19 -18.58 -12.94
N LEU A 95 -1.21 -18.84 -13.81
CA LEU A 95 -0.44 -17.77 -14.45
C LEU A 95 -1.34 -16.88 -15.33
N HIS A 96 -2.25 -17.46 -16.12
CA HIS A 96 -3.21 -16.70 -16.91
C HIS A 96 -4.12 -15.82 -16.05
N ALA A 97 -4.62 -16.33 -14.92
CA ALA A 97 -5.41 -15.55 -13.97
C ALA A 97 -4.62 -14.36 -13.42
N ARG A 98 -3.34 -14.54 -13.09
CA ARG A 98 -2.47 -13.46 -12.61
C ARG A 98 -2.14 -12.42 -13.68
N LEU A 99 -1.94 -12.86 -14.92
CA LEU A 99 -1.72 -11.95 -16.05
C LEU A 99 -2.96 -11.11 -16.35
N ALA A 100 -4.16 -11.70 -16.23
CA ALA A 100 -5.43 -11.02 -16.48
C ALA A 100 -5.69 -9.85 -15.50
N THR A 101 -5.20 -9.94 -14.27
CA THR A 101 -5.30 -8.87 -13.26
C THR A 101 -4.11 -7.89 -13.29
N THR A 102 -3.09 -8.18 -14.09
CA THR A 102 -1.88 -7.34 -14.19
C THR A 102 -1.98 -6.40 -15.39
N LYS A 103 -1.76 -5.09 -15.17
CA LYS A 103 -1.73 -4.10 -16.26
C LYS A 103 -0.67 -4.47 -17.32
N ARG A 104 -1.01 -4.27 -18.60
CA ARG A 104 -0.14 -4.57 -19.74
C ARG A 104 1.28 -4.04 -19.55
N ASN A 105 2.27 -4.93 -19.69
CA ASN A 105 3.72 -4.71 -19.50
C ASN A 105 4.16 -4.41 -18.06
N PHE A 106 3.29 -4.51 -17.06
CA PHE A 106 3.62 -4.37 -15.63
C PHE A 106 3.76 -5.71 -14.92
N PHE A 107 3.89 -6.82 -15.65
CA PHE A 107 4.26 -8.10 -15.06
C PHE A 107 5.76 -8.09 -14.72
N ARG A 108 6.07 -8.10 -13.41
CA ARG A 108 7.41 -7.88 -12.84
C ARG A 108 8.13 -9.15 -12.40
N TYR A 109 7.98 -10.21 -13.19
CA TYR A 109 8.53 -11.53 -12.89
C TYR A 109 9.08 -12.19 -14.15
N GLY A 110 10.07 -13.06 -13.96
CA GLY A 110 10.52 -14.00 -14.96
C GLY A 110 9.69 -15.28 -14.97
N ILE A 111 9.73 -16.01 -16.08
CA ILE A 111 9.01 -17.29 -16.28
C ILE A 111 10.03 -18.37 -16.62
N ALA A 112 10.04 -19.47 -15.87
CA ALA A 112 10.77 -20.68 -16.20
C ALA A 112 9.78 -21.80 -16.55
N LEU A 113 10.16 -22.63 -17.52
CA LEU A 113 9.36 -23.76 -18.02
C LEU A 113 9.80 -25.10 -17.43
N ASP A 114 10.82 -25.08 -16.57
CA ASP A 114 11.28 -26.24 -15.81
C ASP A 114 11.88 -25.79 -14.46
N PRO A 115 11.85 -26.63 -13.41
CA PRO A 115 12.31 -26.27 -12.08
C PRO A 115 13.83 -26.14 -11.98
N GLN A 116 14.58 -26.60 -12.99
CA GLN A 116 16.04 -26.49 -13.05
C GLN A 116 16.52 -25.25 -13.82
N PHE A 117 15.59 -24.37 -14.22
CA PHE A 117 15.87 -23.13 -14.94
C PHE A 117 16.65 -23.34 -16.24
N ARG A 118 16.49 -24.50 -16.90
CA ARG A 118 17.11 -24.77 -18.21
C ARG A 118 16.49 -23.88 -19.29
N HIS A 119 15.18 -23.66 -19.20
CA HIS A 119 14.37 -22.85 -20.10
C HIS A 119 13.67 -21.74 -19.32
N ALA A 120 14.46 -20.71 -18.96
CA ALA A 120 13.98 -19.56 -18.20
C ALA A 120 14.13 -18.25 -18.99
N PHE A 121 13.22 -17.31 -18.71
CA PHE A 121 13.14 -15.99 -19.35
C PHE A 121 12.99 -14.91 -18.28
N LEU A 122 13.87 -13.91 -18.29
CA LEU A 122 13.80 -12.74 -17.43
C LEU A 122 12.55 -11.89 -17.71
N GLU A 123 12.11 -11.10 -16.74
CA GLU A 123 11.03 -10.10 -16.91
C GLU A 123 11.24 -9.24 -18.17
N MET A 124 12.47 -8.77 -18.38
CA MET A 124 12.80 -7.90 -19.51
C MET A 124 12.88 -8.66 -20.84
N GLU A 125 13.25 -9.94 -20.84
CA GLU A 125 13.13 -10.79 -22.03
C GLU A 125 11.67 -10.93 -22.45
N LEU A 126 10.77 -11.19 -21.50
CA LEU A 126 9.33 -11.32 -21.74
C LEU A 126 8.72 -10.03 -22.30
N ASN A 127 9.04 -8.88 -21.68
CA ASN A 127 8.52 -7.57 -22.09
C ASN A 127 9.11 -7.09 -23.43
N ALA A 128 10.44 -7.13 -23.59
CA ALA A 128 11.11 -6.56 -24.76
C ALA A 128 10.90 -7.41 -26.04
N ASN A 129 10.48 -8.67 -25.90
CA ASN A 129 10.04 -9.52 -27.01
C ASN A 129 8.52 -9.51 -27.22
N ALA A 130 7.77 -8.71 -26.44
CA ALA A 130 6.31 -8.66 -26.48
C ALA A 130 5.65 -10.04 -26.28
N MET A 131 6.24 -10.91 -25.45
CA MET A 131 5.73 -12.25 -25.15
C MET A 131 4.46 -12.19 -24.31
N LEU A 132 4.23 -11.09 -23.58
CA LEU A 132 3.07 -10.84 -22.73
C LEU A 132 2.12 -9.75 -23.28
N TYR A 133 2.13 -9.54 -24.61
CA TYR A 133 1.38 -8.47 -25.27
C TYR A 133 0.19 -8.99 -26.09
N GLY A 134 -1.03 -8.68 -25.61
CA GLY A 134 -2.29 -9.02 -26.28
C GLY A 134 -2.74 -8.06 -27.39
N GLY A 135 -2.05 -6.92 -27.58
CA GLY A 135 -2.47 -5.88 -28.54
C GLY A 135 -2.84 -4.57 -27.87
N ALA A 136 -3.00 -3.51 -28.67
CA ALA A 136 -3.22 -2.14 -28.19
C ALA A 136 -4.56 -1.97 -27.45
N GLN A 137 -5.56 -2.79 -27.79
CA GLN A 137 -6.90 -2.77 -27.19
C GLN A 137 -7.00 -3.59 -25.89
N ILE A 138 -6.01 -4.43 -25.58
CA ILE A 138 -6.01 -5.25 -24.36
C ILE A 138 -5.20 -4.53 -23.28
N ALA A 139 -5.87 -4.14 -22.19
CA ALA A 139 -5.27 -3.33 -21.13
C ALA A 139 -4.43 -4.12 -20.11
N HIS A 140 -4.56 -5.45 -20.09
CA HIS A 140 -3.86 -6.37 -19.18
C HIS A 140 -2.78 -7.18 -19.91
N CYS A 141 -1.96 -7.92 -19.16
CA CYS A 141 -0.94 -8.81 -19.72
C CYS A 141 -1.57 -10.06 -20.33
N THR A 142 -1.10 -10.50 -21.49
CA THR A 142 -1.65 -11.67 -22.17
C THR A 142 -0.53 -12.43 -22.88
N ILE A 143 -0.49 -13.75 -22.74
CA ILE A 143 0.48 -14.58 -23.46
C ILE A 143 0.27 -14.42 -24.97
N ASN A 144 1.29 -13.90 -25.64
CA ASN A 144 1.38 -13.89 -27.09
C ASN A 144 2.12 -15.16 -27.54
N LYS A 145 1.38 -16.24 -27.79
CA LYS A 145 1.93 -17.57 -28.10
C LYS A 145 2.95 -17.54 -29.25
N GLY A 146 2.68 -16.75 -30.30
CA GLY A 146 3.58 -16.62 -31.46
C GLY A 146 4.91 -15.97 -31.10
N ARG A 147 4.88 -14.84 -30.37
CA ARG A 147 6.10 -14.16 -29.89
C ARG A 147 6.86 -15.02 -28.88
N PHE A 148 6.14 -15.70 -27.99
CA PHE A 148 6.75 -16.60 -27.00
C PHE A 148 7.52 -17.73 -27.69
N ARG A 149 6.89 -18.46 -28.62
CA ARG A 149 7.54 -19.52 -29.40
C ARG A 149 8.71 -19.00 -30.22
N GLN A 150 8.56 -17.86 -30.89
CA GLN A 150 9.64 -17.25 -31.67
C GLN A 150 10.87 -16.99 -30.80
N TYR A 151 10.70 -16.35 -29.63
CA TYR A 151 11.83 -16.04 -28.78
C TYR A 151 12.39 -17.29 -28.09
N ALA A 152 11.55 -18.18 -27.59
CA ALA A 152 11.97 -19.45 -26.97
C ALA A 152 12.79 -20.33 -27.93
N SER A 153 12.37 -20.41 -29.20
CA SER A 153 13.13 -21.10 -30.25
C SER A 153 14.51 -20.46 -30.45
N SER A 154 14.58 -19.13 -30.57
CA SER A 154 15.87 -18.43 -30.74
C SER A 154 16.79 -18.49 -29.52
N ARG A 155 16.21 -18.51 -28.31
CA ARG A 155 16.93 -18.40 -27.04
C ARG A 155 17.40 -19.76 -26.51
N HIS A 156 16.57 -20.78 -26.68
CA HIS A 156 16.74 -22.12 -26.08
C HIS A 156 16.58 -23.27 -27.07
N GLY A 157 16.31 -23.01 -28.36
CA GLY A 157 16.09 -24.06 -29.36
C GLY A 157 14.73 -24.75 -29.26
N LEU A 158 13.79 -24.22 -28.46
CA LEU A 158 12.46 -24.80 -28.26
C LEU A 158 11.50 -24.42 -29.41
N SER A 159 11.30 -25.32 -30.37
CA SER A 159 10.35 -25.13 -31.48
C SER A 159 8.90 -25.43 -31.11
N GLU A 160 8.68 -26.33 -30.15
CA GLU A 160 7.35 -26.71 -29.65
C GLU A 160 7.16 -26.25 -28.20
N LEU A 161 6.05 -25.56 -27.94
CA LEU A 161 5.64 -25.11 -26.61
C LEU A 161 4.13 -25.26 -26.48
N GLU A 162 3.74 -26.02 -25.46
CA GLU A 162 2.37 -26.19 -25.02
C GLU A 162 2.05 -25.21 -23.90
N PHE A 163 0.83 -24.69 -23.94
CA PHE A 163 0.28 -23.78 -22.93
C PHE A 163 -0.97 -24.43 -22.33
N ALA A 164 -0.90 -25.74 -22.05
CA ALA A 164 -1.99 -26.49 -21.43
C ALA A 164 -2.18 -25.99 -20.00
N ASN A 165 -3.44 -25.82 -19.58
CA ASN A 165 -3.79 -25.17 -18.32
C ASN A 165 -3.13 -25.82 -17.10
N GLU A 166 -3.01 -27.15 -17.11
CA GLU A 166 -2.49 -27.95 -16.01
C GLU A 166 -0.95 -28.11 -16.05
N ALA A 167 -0.30 -27.70 -17.16
CA ALA A 167 1.14 -27.85 -17.28
C ALA A 167 1.87 -26.88 -16.33
N PRO A 168 2.92 -27.35 -15.63
CA PRO A 168 3.59 -26.54 -14.63
C PRO A 168 4.44 -25.43 -15.28
N VAL A 169 4.54 -24.31 -14.56
CA VAL A 169 5.34 -23.14 -14.90
C VAL A 169 5.87 -22.53 -13.61
N TRP A 170 7.08 -21.97 -13.64
CA TRP A 170 7.70 -21.41 -12.44
C TRP A 170 7.85 -19.90 -12.59
N LEU A 171 7.22 -19.17 -11.68
CA LEU A 171 7.38 -17.73 -11.59
C LEU A 171 8.57 -17.41 -10.71
N PHE A 172 9.43 -16.48 -11.12
CA PHE A 172 10.57 -16.10 -10.31
C PHE A 172 10.83 -14.60 -10.30
N SER A 173 11.37 -14.12 -9.18
CA SER A 173 11.87 -12.76 -9.03
C SER A 173 13.38 -12.72 -9.09
N THR A 174 13.93 -11.61 -9.54
CA THR A 174 15.37 -11.40 -9.64
C THR A 174 15.78 -10.08 -9.01
N ARG A 175 17.01 -10.04 -8.52
CA ARG A 175 17.78 -8.80 -8.34
C ARG A 175 19.00 -8.88 -9.22
N GLY A 176 19.61 -7.76 -9.52
CA GLY A 176 20.77 -7.75 -10.39
C GLY A 176 21.75 -6.63 -10.11
N ALA A 177 22.84 -6.64 -10.87
CA ALA A 177 23.82 -5.58 -10.93
C ALA A 177 24.20 -5.33 -12.38
N PHE A 178 24.41 -4.07 -12.74
CA PHE A 178 24.79 -3.63 -14.06
C PHE A 178 26.14 -2.91 -14.01
N THR A 179 26.96 -3.08 -15.05
CA THR A 179 28.14 -2.26 -15.29
C THR A 179 28.36 -2.08 -16.79
N SER A 180 29.12 -1.04 -17.13
CA SER A 180 29.36 -0.65 -18.52
C SER A 180 30.84 -0.33 -18.73
N SER A 181 31.35 -0.50 -19.94
CA SER A 181 32.72 -0.11 -20.29
C SER A 181 32.92 1.41 -20.23
N GLU A 182 31.87 2.19 -20.44
CA GLU A 182 31.93 3.66 -20.45
C GLU A 182 32.05 4.25 -19.05
N SER A 183 31.26 3.76 -18.08
CA SER A 183 31.27 4.27 -16.70
C SER A 183 32.22 3.50 -15.80
N GLY A 184 32.32 2.19 -16.00
CA GLY A 184 33.02 1.27 -15.12
C GLY A 184 32.41 1.07 -13.73
N GLU A 185 31.39 1.84 -13.36
CA GLU A 185 30.69 1.74 -12.10
C GLU A 185 29.75 0.53 -12.06
N VAL A 186 29.51 0.00 -10.86
CA VAL A 186 28.55 -1.07 -10.64
C VAL A 186 27.28 -0.48 -10.04
N GLN A 187 26.18 -0.62 -10.77
CA GLN A 187 24.86 -0.14 -10.40
C GLN A 187 24.03 -1.33 -9.90
N LEU A 188 23.62 -1.30 -8.63
CA LEU A 188 22.71 -2.31 -8.08
C LEU A 188 21.30 -2.06 -8.63
N LEU A 189 20.64 -3.13 -9.06
CA LEU A 189 19.29 -3.08 -9.63
C LEU A 189 18.25 -3.45 -8.57
N GLY A 190 17.07 -2.83 -8.64
CA GLY A 190 15.92 -3.14 -7.80
C GLY A 190 15.41 -4.57 -8.05
N GLY A 191 14.92 -5.20 -6.98
CA GLY A 191 14.36 -6.57 -6.98
C GLY A 191 12.91 -6.62 -7.48
N ALA A 192 12.05 -7.45 -6.86
CA ALA A 192 10.62 -7.45 -7.18
C ALA A 192 9.95 -6.12 -6.78
N GLY A 193 8.96 -5.68 -7.55
CA GLY A 193 8.16 -4.48 -7.24
C GLY A 193 8.14 -3.44 -8.37
N LEU A 194 7.67 -2.23 -8.03
CA LEU A 194 7.50 -1.16 -9.01
C LEU A 194 8.81 -0.75 -9.68
N ASP A 195 9.92 -0.79 -8.93
CA ASP A 195 11.29 -0.42 -9.33
C ASP A 195 12.12 -1.61 -9.85
N GLY A 196 11.46 -2.74 -10.14
CA GLY A 196 12.16 -3.93 -10.59
C GLY A 196 12.93 -3.73 -11.90
N GLY A 197 14.18 -4.19 -11.88
CA GLY A 197 15.05 -4.25 -13.05
C GLY A 197 15.71 -2.95 -13.49
N ARG A 198 15.56 -1.83 -12.75
CA ARG A 198 16.32 -0.58 -12.93
C ARG A 198 17.29 -0.35 -11.78
N ARG A 199 18.29 0.53 -11.96
CA ARG A 199 19.17 0.95 -10.86
C ARG A 199 18.41 1.54 -9.68
N ILE A 200 18.94 1.29 -8.48
CA ILE A 200 18.43 1.87 -7.23
C ILE A 200 18.91 3.32 -7.15
N VAL A 201 17.95 4.23 -7.02
CA VAL A 201 18.20 5.66 -6.84
C VAL A 201 17.53 6.06 -5.54
N GLY A 202 18.29 6.68 -4.63
CA GLY A 202 17.76 7.21 -3.38
C GLY A 202 16.84 8.40 -3.60
N LEU A 203 16.78 9.31 -2.64
CA LEU A 203 16.11 10.59 -2.85
C LEU A 203 16.80 11.37 -3.98
N LEU A 204 16.01 11.87 -4.94
CA LEU A 204 16.53 12.60 -6.07
C LEU A 204 17.25 13.88 -5.63
N THR A 205 18.54 13.97 -5.96
CA THR A 205 19.34 15.18 -5.82
C THR A 205 19.28 16.02 -7.09
N PRO A 206 19.67 17.31 -7.04
CA PRO A 206 19.84 18.11 -8.26
C PRO A 206 20.78 17.45 -9.28
N GLY A 207 21.82 16.72 -8.83
CA GLY A 207 22.75 16.00 -9.71
C GLY A 207 22.09 14.83 -10.45
N ASP A 208 21.26 14.04 -9.75
CA ASP A 208 20.53 12.91 -10.36
C ASP A 208 19.57 13.39 -11.45
N VAL A 209 18.80 14.44 -11.13
CA VAL A 209 17.85 15.04 -12.07
C VAL A 209 18.58 15.68 -13.23
N ARG A 210 19.72 16.34 -12.99
CA ARG A 210 20.55 16.92 -14.05
C ARG A 210 21.02 15.86 -15.05
N GLY A 211 21.50 14.71 -14.55
CA GLY A 211 21.92 13.62 -15.43
C GLY A 211 20.79 13.06 -16.30
N LEU A 212 19.54 13.06 -15.81
CA LEU A 212 18.37 12.67 -16.62
C LEU A 212 18.10 13.69 -17.74
N ILE A 213 18.16 14.98 -17.42
CA ILE A 213 17.98 16.08 -18.38
C ILE A 213 19.05 15.98 -19.48
N ASP A 214 20.33 15.85 -19.11
CA ASP A 214 21.44 15.80 -20.07
C ASP A 214 21.30 14.63 -21.07
N ARG A 215 20.90 13.44 -20.60
CA ARG A 215 20.73 12.27 -21.47
C ARG A 215 19.52 12.40 -22.39
N SER A 216 18.40 12.88 -21.86
CA SER A 216 17.15 12.95 -22.60
C SER A 216 17.10 14.12 -23.59
N SER A 217 17.74 15.25 -23.27
CA SER A 217 17.92 16.35 -24.22
C SER A 217 18.86 15.96 -25.36
N ALA A 218 19.98 15.29 -25.08
CA ALA A 218 20.89 14.76 -26.10
C ALA A 218 20.18 13.75 -27.02
N TYR A 219 19.37 12.85 -26.44
CA TYR A 219 18.54 11.93 -27.21
C TYR A 219 17.56 12.67 -28.14
N LEU A 220 16.85 13.67 -27.59
CA LEU A 220 15.83 14.41 -28.33
C LEU A 220 16.45 15.25 -29.46
N ALA A 221 17.59 15.89 -29.21
CA ALA A 221 18.37 16.59 -30.22
C ALA A 221 18.84 15.65 -31.34
N ALA A 222 19.28 14.44 -31.00
CA ALA A 222 19.67 13.42 -31.98
C ALA A 222 18.51 12.90 -32.84
N GLN A 223 17.25 13.15 -32.45
CA GLN A 223 16.11 12.83 -33.30
C GLN A 223 15.88 13.89 -34.40
N ILE A 224 16.52 15.06 -34.35
CA ILE A 224 16.37 16.10 -35.37
C ILE A 224 17.26 15.77 -36.57
N GLU A 225 16.63 15.46 -37.70
CA GLU A 225 17.30 15.16 -38.96
C GLU A 225 17.99 16.40 -39.54
N GLU A 226 18.82 16.22 -40.57
CA GLU A 226 19.49 17.34 -41.27
C GLU A 226 18.49 18.36 -41.83
N SER A 227 17.30 17.90 -42.21
CA SER A 227 16.19 18.75 -42.68
C SER A 227 15.58 19.64 -41.59
N GLY A 228 15.93 19.44 -40.31
CA GLY A 228 15.27 20.05 -39.16
C GLY A 228 14.01 19.31 -38.72
N ARG A 229 13.52 18.32 -39.47
CA ARG A 229 12.39 17.49 -39.07
C ARG A 229 12.81 16.48 -38.00
N PHE A 230 11.99 16.31 -36.96
CA PHE A 230 12.17 15.20 -36.02
C PHE A 230 11.89 13.83 -36.66
N ARG A 231 12.68 12.84 -36.30
CA ARG A 231 12.25 11.44 -36.26
C ARG A 231 11.24 11.27 -35.13
N TYR A 232 10.01 10.91 -35.48
CA TYR A 232 8.88 11.01 -34.54
C TYR A 232 8.98 10.08 -33.33
N GLY A 233 9.61 8.92 -33.48
CA GLY A 233 9.83 7.98 -32.39
C GLY A 233 10.02 6.54 -32.84
N TRP A 234 9.95 5.63 -31.86
CA TRP A 234 10.31 4.22 -32.01
C TRP A 234 9.30 3.29 -31.34
N HIS A 235 9.17 2.09 -31.91
CA HIS A 235 8.58 0.90 -31.29
C HIS A 235 9.71 -0.03 -30.82
N PRO A 236 10.20 0.08 -29.57
CA PRO A 236 11.47 -0.51 -29.19
C PRO A 236 11.48 -2.04 -29.20
N CYS A 237 10.34 -2.68 -28.89
CA CYS A 237 10.24 -4.15 -28.94
C CYS A 237 10.56 -4.72 -30.33
N PHE A 238 10.32 -3.92 -31.38
CA PHE A 238 10.47 -4.32 -32.78
C PHE A 238 11.62 -3.61 -33.50
N GLY A 239 12.20 -2.56 -32.92
CA GLY A 239 13.25 -1.76 -33.55
C GLY A 239 12.79 -1.06 -34.82
N ARG A 240 11.53 -0.58 -34.83
CA ARG A 240 10.92 0.12 -35.97
C ARG A 240 10.64 1.57 -35.61
N SER A 241 10.84 2.48 -36.56
CA SER A 241 10.42 3.87 -36.42
C SER A 241 8.90 4.01 -36.52
N ILE A 242 8.36 5.08 -35.96
CA ILE A 242 6.95 5.45 -36.07
C ILE A 242 6.77 6.31 -37.33
N GLY A 243 5.93 5.85 -38.27
CA GLY A 243 5.74 6.52 -39.56
C GLY A 243 4.76 7.70 -39.56
N ALA A 244 3.82 7.73 -38.62
CA ALA A 244 2.89 8.85 -38.46
C ALA A 244 3.64 10.08 -37.93
N TYR A 245 3.26 11.27 -38.40
CA TYR A 245 3.87 12.54 -37.97
C TYR A 245 2.82 13.50 -37.45
N ASN A 246 3.07 14.08 -36.27
CA ASN A 246 2.20 15.08 -35.69
C ASN A 246 2.96 16.41 -35.59
N THR A 247 2.53 17.41 -36.37
CA THR A 247 3.17 18.72 -36.45
C THR A 247 3.08 19.49 -35.14
N LEU A 248 1.99 19.37 -34.36
CA LEU A 248 1.88 19.96 -33.02
C LEU A 248 3.03 19.47 -32.13
N ARG A 249 3.33 18.17 -32.18
CA ARG A 249 4.41 17.56 -31.39
C ARG A 249 5.81 17.94 -31.84
N HIS A 250 5.98 18.42 -33.08
CA HIS A 250 7.25 19.02 -33.49
C HIS A 250 7.53 20.28 -32.66
N ALA A 251 6.56 21.18 -32.57
CA ALA A 251 6.73 22.46 -31.90
C ALA A 251 6.83 22.31 -30.36
N SER A 252 6.00 21.46 -29.73
CA SER A 252 6.09 21.22 -28.29
C SER A 252 7.41 20.55 -27.87
N SER A 253 7.93 19.63 -28.68
CA SER A 253 9.21 18.96 -28.38
C SER A 253 10.39 19.90 -28.56
N LEU A 254 10.29 20.83 -29.52
CA LEU A 254 11.26 21.92 -29.70
C LEU A 254 11.26 22.89 -28.52
N TYR A 255 10.08 23.22 -27.97
CA TYR A 255 9.98 23.99 -26.73
C TYR A 255 10.70 23.29 -25.57
N ALA A 256 10.38 22.03 -25.30
CA ALA A 256 11.01 21.27 -24.21
C ALA A 256 12.53 21.11 -24.38
N LEU A 257 13.02 20.89 -25.62
CA LEU A 257 14.45 20.84 -25.90
C LEU A 257 15.13 22.20 -25.64
N THR A 258 14.45 23.30 -25.95
CA THR A 258 14.95 24.66 -25.69
C THR A 258 14.96 24.97 -24.18
N GLU A 259 13.98 24.51 -23.41
CA GLU A 259 14.01 24.57 -21.95
C GLU A 259 15.18 23.78 -21.34
N ALA A 260 15.48 22.60 -21.88
CA ALA A 260 16.63 21.83 -21.45
C ALA A 260 17.95 22.50 -21.85
N TRP A 261 18.00 23.15 -23.02
CA TRP A 261 19.17 23.90 -23.46
C TRP A 261 19.53 25.07 -22.53
N GLU A 262 18.55 25.77 -21.95
CA GLU A 262 18.77 26.79 -20.91
C GLU A 262 19.64 26.27 -19.76
N LEU A 263 19.47 24.99 -19.40
CA LEU A 263 20.24 24.36 -18.33
C LEU A 263 21.54 23.75 -18.85
N THR A 264 21.50 23.09 -20.01
CA THR A 264 22.61 22.27 -20.53
C THR A 264 23.70 23.08 -21.21
N GLY A 265 23.33 24.15 -21.93
CA GLY A 265 24.25 24.93 -22.74
C GLY A 265 24.90 24.13 -23.87
N ASP A 266 24.41 22.94 -24.19
CA ASP A 266 25.04 22.03 -25.16
C ASP A 266 25.01 22.62 -26.59
N PRO A 267 26.17 22.85 -27.23
CA PRO A 267 26.23 23.42 -28.58
C PRO A 267 25.58 22.54 -29.64
N ALA A 268 25.64 21.21 -29.49
CA ALA A 268 25.03 20.29 -30.45
C ALA A 268 23.49 20.39 -30.41
N SER A 269 22.92 20.44 -29.21
CA SER A 269 21.51 20.70 -28.98
C SER A 269 21.08 22.04 -29.57
N LYS A 270 21.86 23.12 -29.37
CA LYS A 270 21.58 24.43 -29.97
C LYS A 270 21.53 24.38 -31.51
N ALA A 271 22.51 23.75 -32.14
CA ALA A 271 22.54 23.60 -33.59
C ALA A 271 21.33 22.79 -34.11
N ALA A 272 20.87 21.79 -33.35
CA ALA A 272 19.68 21.01 -33.68
C ALA A 272 18.39 21.84 -33.53
N ILE A 273 18.27 22.60 -32.44
CA ILE A 273 17.15 23.55 -32.21
C ILE A 273 17.05 24.53 -33.38
N ASP A 274 18.16 25.11 -33.83
CA ASP A 274 18.16 26.10 -34.92
C ASP A 274 17.64 25.53 -36.24
N ARG A 275 18.08 24.31 -36.61
CA ARG A 275 17.57 23.62 -37.81
C ARG A 275 16.08 23.31 -37.67
N SER A 276 15.64 22.86 -36.49
CA SER A 276 14.23 22.53 -36.26
C SER A 276 13.33 23.75 -36.25
N LEU A 277 13.80 24.90 -35.74
CA LEU A 277 13.09 26.17 -35.83
C LEU A 277 12.96 26.65 -37.28
N ALA A 278 14.01 26.51 -38.09
CA ALA A 278 13.94 26.79 -39.52
C ALA A 278 12.87 25.92 -40.20
N TYR A 279 12.87 24.61 -39.94
CA TYR A 279 11.83 23.71 -40.46
C TYR A 279 10.42 24.10 -40.00
N LEU A 280 10.24 24.42 -38.72
CA LEU A 280 8.96 24.86 -38.17
C LEU A 280 8.44 26.12 -38.89
N THR A 281 9.29 27.14 -39.00
CA THR A 281 8.90 28.47 -39.50
C THR A 281 8.80 28.57 -41.02
N GLU A 282 9.63 27.81 -41.75
CA GLU A 282 9.68 27.86 -43.22
C GLU A 282 8.78 26.79 -43.86
N THR A 283 8.56 25.66 -43.19
CA THR A 283 7.85 24.51 -43.78
C THR A 283 6.48 24.28 -43.18
N LEU A 284 6.34 24.28 -41.84
CA LEU A 284 5.10 23.84 -41.17
C LEU A 284 4.10 24.97 -40.94
N ILE A 285 4.60 26.20 -40.71
CA ILE A 285 3.75 27.37 -40.55
C ILE A 285 3.35 27.90 -41.94
N LYS A 286 2.06 28.21 -42.10
CA LYS A 286 1.47 28.74 -43.33
C LYS A 286 0.68 30.01 -43.03
N TRP A 287 0.52 30.83 -44.06
CA TRP A 287 -0.20 32.10 -43.98
C TRP A 287 -1.54 32.04 -44.70
N VAL A 288 -2.47 32.87 -44.23
CA VAL A 288 -3.75 33.14 -44.87
C VAL A 288 -4.14 34.60 -44.61
N GLU A 289 -4.95 35.16 -45.49
CA GLU A 289 -5.56 36.48 -45.28
C GLU A 289 -6.80 36.32 -44.37
N GLY A 290 -6.83 37.10 -43.29
CA GLY A 290 -7.92 37.12 -42.33
C GLY A 290 -9.15 37.90 -42.82
N PRO A 291 -10.27 37.84 -42.09
CA PRO A 291 -11.53 38.48 -42.51
C PRO A 291 -11.45 39.99 -42.69
N ASN A 292 -10.46 40.67 -42.08
CA ASN A 292 -10.27 42.12 -42.17
C ASN A 292 -9.03 42.49 -43.01
N GLY A 293 -8.50 41.56 -43.81
CA GLY A 293 -7.30 41.76 -44.63
C GLY A 293 -5.98 41.66 -43.86
N GLU A 294 -6.03 41.30 -42.57
CA GLU A 294 -4.84 41.04 -41.77
C GLU A 294 -4.14 39.74 -42.18
N ARG A 295 -2.83 39.66 -42.00
CA ARG A 295 -2.08 38.43 -42.29
C ARG A 295 -2.08 37.54 -41.05
N LEU A 296 -2.62 36.33 -41.17
CA LEU A 296 -2.67 35.33 -40.10
C LEU A 296 -1.71 34.18 -40.39
N ALA A 297 -1.04 33.68 -39.36
CA ALA A 297 -0.17 32.51 -39.44
C ALA A 297 -0.74 31.35 -38.65
N PHE A 298 -0.59 30.13 -39.18
CA PHE A 298 -1.07 28.91 -38.55
C PHE A 298 -0.11 27.75 -38.74
N LEU A 299 0.01 26.90 -37.72
CA LEU A 299 0.57 25.57 -37.88
C LEU A 299 -0.45 24.68 -38.59
N VAL A 300 -0.10 24.20 -39.78
CA VAL A 300 -0.98 23.35 -40.59
C VAL A 300 -0.46 21.91 -40.56
N ASP A 301 -1.34 20.96 -40.22
CA ASP A 301 -0.97 19.55 -40.23
C ASP A 301 -1.01 18.92 -41.64
N GLN A 302 -0.60 17.65 -41.73
CA GLN A 302 -0.56 16.93 -43.01
C GLN A 302 -1.93 16.70 -43.66
N GLN A 303 -3.02 16.90 -42.92
CA GLN A 303 -4.39 16.76 -43.40
C GLN A 303 -5.02 18.12 -43.75
N GLY A 304 -4.26 19.21 -43.68
CA GLY A 304 -4.78 20.56 -43.87
C GLY A 304 -5.65 21.04 -42.71
N GLU A 305 -5.47 20.49 -41.50
CA GLU A 305 -6.12 21.00 -40.30
C GLU A 305 -5.25 22.04 -39.59
N ILE A 306 -5.90 23.09 -39.11
CA ILE A 306 -5.34 24.02 -38.13
C ILE A 306 -5.86 23.59 -36.77
N LYS A 307 -4.97 23.27 -35.84
CA LYS A 307 -5.33 22.87 -34.47
C LYS A 307 -4.93 23.98 -33.50
N LEU A 308 -5.86 24.40 -32.65
CA LEU A 308 -5.65 25.46 -31.65
C LEU A 308 -4.35 25.24 -30.86
N GLY A 309 -4.20 24.07 -30.25
CA GLY A 309 -3.01 23.69 -29.49
C GLY A 309 -1.71 23.74 -30.30
N GLY A 310 -1.77 23.45 -31.60
CA GLY A 310 -0.64 23.51 -32.53
C GLY A 310 -0.06 24.91 -32.66
N ASN A 311 -0.93 25.90 -32.87
CA ASN A 311 -0.52 27.31 -32.95
C ASN A 311 0.07 27.77 -31.60
N ALA A 312 -0.54 27.33 -30.51
CA ALA A 312 -0.13 27.70 -29.16
C ALA A 312 1.29 27.23 -28.83
N VAL A 313 1.61 25.96 -29.11
CA VAL A 313 2.95 25.43 -28.83
C VAL A 313 4.02 26.02 -29.77
N CYS A 314 3.65 26.51 -30.96
CA CYS A 314 4.56 27.31 -31.79
C CYS A 314 4.94 28.62 -31.10
N LEU A 315 3.98 29.33 -30.49
CA LEU A 315 4.27 30.52 -29.68
C LEU A 315 5.23 30.17 -28.55
N LEU A 316 4.99 29.07 -27.83
CA LEU A 316 5.87 28.64 -26.73
C LEU A 316 7.32 28.44 -27.20
N ALA A 317 7.52 27.67 -28.27
CA ALA A 317 8.85 27.38 -28.79
C ALA A 317 9.60 28.65 -29.24
N LEU A 318 8.93 29.51 -30.02
CA LEU A 318 9.53 30.75 -30.55
C LEU A 318 9.80 31.78 -29.44
N VAL A 319 8.85 31.98 -28.51
CA VAL A 319 9.04 32.89 -27.37
C VAL A 319 10.20 32.42 -26.51
N LYS A 320 10.25 31.12 -26.16
CA LYS A 320 11.32 30.59 -25.32
C LYS A 320 12.68 30.77 -25.97
N TYR A 321 12.78 30.54 -27.28
CA TYR A 321 14.02 30.77 -28.02
C TYR A 321 14.44 32.24 -27.99
N SER A 322 13.52 33.16 -28.27
CA SER A 322 13.79 34.60 -28.23
C SER A 322 14.22 35.08 -26.84
N GLU A 323 13.58 34.59 -25.78
CA GLU A 323 13.95 34.93 -24.40
C GLU A 323 15.38 34.50 -24.03
N LEU A 324 15.81 33.31 -24.49
CA LEU A 324 17.13 32.78 -24.16
C LEU A 324 18.26 33.38 -25.01
N THR A 325 17.97 33.71 -26.26
CA THR A 325 19.00 34.16 -27.22
C THR A 325 19.03 35.67 -27.42
N GLY A 326 17.95 36.38 -27.06
CA GLY A 326 17.74 37.78 -27.42
C GLY A 326 17.42 38.01 -28.90
N ASP A 327 17.24 36.94 -29.69
CA ASP A 327 16.94 36.99 -31.12
C ASP A 327 15.44 37.19 -31.35
N ASP A 328 15.08 38.35 -31.91
CA ASP A 328 13.71 38.77 -32.14
C ASP A 328 13.26 38.67 -33.61
N ARG A 329 14.01 37.95 -34.46
CA ARG A 329 13.72 37.86 -35.91
C ARG A 329 12.29 37.38 -36.23
N TRP A 330 11.69 36.60 -35.34
CA TRP A 330 10.33 36.06 -35.51
C TRP A 330 9.26 36.87 -34.76
N ARG A 331 9.58 38.08 -34.27
CA ARG A 331 8.60 38.96 -33.62
C ARG A 331 7.35 39.22 -34.49
N PRO A 332 7.44 39.47 -35.81
CA PRO A 332 6.26 39.59 -36.65
C PRO A 332 5.45 38.30 -36.73
N LEU A 333 6.13 37.15 -36.89
CA LEU A 333 5.48 35.84 -36.97
C LEU A 333 4.75 35.47 -35.66
N LEU A 334 5.31 35.82 -34.51
CA LEU A 334 4.67 35.65 -33.21
C LEU A 334 3.34 36.43 -33.11
N ASP A 335 3.32 37.66 -33.63
CA ASP A 335 2.08 38.47 -33.70
C ASP A 335 1.06 37.81 -34.64
N GLU A 336 1.48 37.40 -35.84
CA GLU A 336 0.62 36.72 -36.83
C GLU A 336 0.04 35.39 -36.31
N LEU A 337 0.82 34.60 -35.56
CA LEU A 337 0.37 33.35 -34.91
C LEU A 337 -0.63 33.62 -33.78
N ALA A 338 -0.36 34.62 -32.95
CA ALA A 338 -1.26 34.99 -31.85
C ALA A 338 -2.57 35.59 -32.37
N ALA A 339 -2.51 36.42 -33.41
CA ALA A 339 -3.69 36.88 -34.15
C ALA A 339 -4.48 35.69 -34.72
N GLY A 340 -3.80 34.67 -35.25
CA GLY A 340 -4.41 33.41 -35.66
C GLY A 340 -5.17 32.72 -34.52
N ILE A 341 -4.58 32.60 -33.33
CA ILE A 341 -5.27 32.06 -32.14
C ILE A 341 -6.49 32.91 -31.75
N LEU A 342 -6.39 34.25 -31.81
CA LEU A 342 -7.50 35.14 -31.50
C LEU A 342 -8.65 35.01 -32.49
N SER A 343 -8.36 34.73 -33.78
CA SER A 343 -9.40 34.44 -34.77
C SER A 343 -10.18 33.15 -34.48
N MET A 344 -9.61 32.26 -33.66
CA MET A 344 -10.25 31.04 -33.16
C MET A 344 -10.99 31.27 -31.83
N GLN A 345 -10.97 32.47 -31.25
CA GLN A 345 -11.66 32.81 -30.01
C GLN A 345 -12.97 33.55 -30.29
N ASP A 346 -14.06 33.05 -29.74
CA ASP A 346 -15.30 33.81 -29.63
C ASP A 346 -15.10 34.97 -28.65
N GLN A 347 -15.14 36.20 -29.17
CA GLN A 347 -14.86 37.41 -28.40
C GLN A 347 -15.94 37.71 -27.35
N ALA A 348 -17.16 37.20 -27.51
CA ALA A 348 -18.26 37.42 -26.56
C ALA A 348 -18.20 36.43 -25.39
N THR A 349 -17.86 35.17 -25.68
CA THR A 349 -17.90 34.10 -24.65
C THR A 349 -16.53 33.75 -24.09
N GLY A 350 -15.44 34.08 -24.78
CA GLY A 350 -14.07 33.68 -24.43
C GLY A 350 -13.70 32.25 -24.81
N ARG A 351 -14.65 31.47 -25.34
CA ARG A 351 -14.44 30.08 -25.80
C ARG A 351 -13.57 30.05 -27.05
N PHE A 352 -12.69 29.06 -27.16
CA PHE A 352 -11.98 28.78 -28.41
C PHE A 352 -12.66 27.70 -29.24
N ASP A 353 -12.56 27.81 -30.57
CA ASP A 353 -12.81 26.71 -31.49
C ASP A 353 -11.52 25.91 -31.69
N HIS A 354 -11.60 24.58 -31.67
CA HIS A 354 -10.40 23.74 -31.56
C HIS A 354 -9.74 23.42 -32.90
N VAL A 355 -10.51 23.31 -33.99
CA VAL A 355 -10.00 22.87 -35.29
C VAL A 355 -10.66 23.64 -36.43
N LEU A 356 -9.84 24.21 -37.31
CA LEU A 356 -10.27 24.87 -38.55
C LEU A 356 -9.75 24.12 -39.80
N HIS A 357 -10.43 24.32 -40.93
CA HIS A 357 -9.96 23.92 -42.25
C HIS A 357 -8.99 24.94 -42.85
N TYR A 358 -7.77 24.52 -43.21
CA TYR A 358 -6.88 25.32 -44.05
C TYR A 358 -7.21 25.17 -45.54
N PRO A 359 -7.22 26.24 -46.36
CA PRO A 359 -7.02 27.65 -45.99
C PRO A 359 -8.31 28.40 -45.63
N THR A 360 -9.49 27.78 -45.70
CA THR A 360 -10.79 28.49 -45.60
C THR A 360 -11.11 29.12 -44.25
N LEU A 361 -10.43 28.71 -43.18
CA LEU A 361 -10.71 29.03 -41.78
C LEU A 361 -12.11 28.64 -41.27
N ALA A 362 -12.87 27.86 -42.05
CA ALA A 362 -14.14 27.31 -41.58
C ALA A 362 -13.91 26.37 -40.39
N VAL A 363 -14.75 26.50 -39.36
CA VAL A 363 -14.71 25.65 -38.17
C VAL A 363 -15.01 24.20 -38.58
N LYS A 364 -14.02 23.33 -38.41
CA LYS A 364 -14.14 21.89 -38.65
C LYS A 364 -14.72 21.19 -37.43
N GLU A 365 -14.17 21.52 -36.26
CA GLU A 365 -14.54 20.89 -34.99
C GLU A 365 -14.42 21.92 -33.88
N PRO A 366 -15.53 22.41 -33.32
CA PRO A 366 -15.51 23.47 -32.31
C PRO A 366 -14.85 23.00 -31.02
N PHE A 367 -14.95 21.71 -30.68
CA PHE A 367 -14.31 21.12 -29.51
C PHE A 367 -13.76 19.75 -29.85
N ARG A 368 -12.46 19.53 -29.62
CA ARG A 368 -11.78 18.23 -29.82
C ARG A 368 -11.22 17.65 -28.54
N ILE A 369 -10.47 18.45 -27.78
CA ILE A 369 -9.82 18.03 -26.55
C ILE A 369 -9.54 19.25 -25.67
N VAL A 370 -9.89 19.14 -24.38
CA VAL A 370 -9.82 20.26 -23.40
C VAL A 370 -8.42 20.86 -23.25
N TYR A 371 -7.36 20.08 -23.50
CA TYR A 371 -5.97 20.56 -23.38
C TYR A 371 -5.63 21.72 -24.32
N TYR A 372 -6.31 21.83 -25.46
CA TYR A 372 -6.04 22.91 -26.43
C TYR A 372 -6.35 24.29 -25.86
N ASP A 373 -7.37 24.38 -25.01
CA ASP A 373 -7.74 25.63 -24.34
C ASP A 373 -6.59 26.13 -23.43
N GLY A 374 -6.05 25.21 -22.62
CA GLY A 374 -4.92 25.50 -21.72
C GLY A 374 -3.64 25.84 -22.49
N GLU A 375 -3.34 25.10 -23.56
CA GLU A 375 -2.20 25.37 -24.45
C GLU A 375 -2.29 26.79 -25.03
N ALA A 376 -3.43 27.16 -25.63
CA ALA A 376 -3.66 28.47 -26.23
C ALA A 376 -3.51 29.62 -25.23
N ALA A 377 -4.18 29.51 -24.09
CA ALA A 377 -4.07 30.53 -23.05
C ALA A 377 -2.63 30.66 -22.55
N PHE A 378 -1.92 29.55 -22.36
CA PHE A 378 -0.51 29.58 -21.93
C PHE A 378 0.40 30.21 -22.98
N GLY A 379 0.25 29.83 -24.26
CA GLY A 379 1.02 30.42 -25.37
C GLY A 379 0.88 31.94 -25.46
N LEU A 380 -0.36 32.45 -25.34
CA LEU A 380 -0.64 33.88 -25.30
C LEU A 380 -0.03 34.56 -24.07
N MET A 381 -0.10 33.93 -22.88
CA MET A 381 0.54 34.46 -21.67
C MET A 381 2.06 34.57 -21.79
N ARG A 382 2.72 33.56 -22.38
CA ARG A 382 4.17 33.61 -22.63
C ARG A 382 4.53 34.72 -23.61
N LEU A 383 3.75 34.88 -24.67
CA LEU A 383 3.94 36.00 -25.61
C LEU A 383 3.71 37.37 -24.94
N TYR A 384 2.71 37.50 -24.06
CA TYR A 384 2.51 38.71 -23.26
C TYR A 384 3.75 39.02 -22.41
N GLY A 385 4.33 38.01 -21.76
CA GLY A 385 5.56 38.18 -20.97
C GLY A 385 6.71 38.83 -21.75
N LEU A 386 6.86 38.45 -23.02
CA LEU A 386 7.87 38.98 -23.94
C LEU A 386 7.50 40.36 -24.52
N THR A 387 6.24 40.55 -24.93
CA THR A 387 5.83 41.70 -25.77
C THR A 387 5.18 42.84 -25.00
N ARG A 388 4.55 42.53 -23.87
CA ARG A 388 3.71 43.45 -23.08
C ARG A 388 2.51 44.03 -23.85
N ASP A 389 2.09 43.37 -24.93
CA ASP A 389 0.92 43.77 -25.69
C ASP A 389 -0.36 43.27 -25.02
N GLU A 390 -1.20 44.22 -24.60
CA GLU A 390 -2.39 43.96 -23.79
C GLU A 390 -3.46 43.13 -24.51
N ARG A 391 -3.43 43.05 -25.86
CA ARG A 391 -4.34 42.20 -26.64
C ARG A 391 -4.31 40.75 -26.18
N TRP A 392 -3.11 40.23 -25.88
CA TRP A 392 -2.90 38.83 -25.49
C TRP A 392 -3.41 38.57 -24.08
N LEU A 393 -3.13 39.48 -23.14
CA LEU A 393 -3.60 39.34 -21.76
C LEU A 393 -5.13 39.38 -21.68
N GLN A 394 -5.77 40.31 -22.39
CA GLN A 394 -7.23 40.41 -22.44
C GLN A 394 -7.87 39.15 -23.05
N ALA A 395 -7.25 38.54 -24.06
CA ALA A 395 -7.72 37.28 -24.62
C ALA A 395 -7.66 36.12 -23.61
N VAL A 396 -6.60 36.07 -22.81
CA VAL A 396 -6.47 35.09 -21.72
C VAL A 396 -7.49 35.35 -20.62
N GLU A 397 -7.72 36.60 -20.21
CA GLU A 397 -8.74 36.94 -19.21
C GLU A 397 -10.13 36.48 -19.66
N ARG A 398 -10.53 36.75 -20.91
CA ARG A 398 -11.79 36.22 -21.49
C ARG A 398 -11.86 34.70 -21.46
N ALA A 399 -10.77 34.01 -21.82
CA ALA A 399 -10.71 32.56 -21.76
C ALA A 399 -10.88 32.04 -20.32
N PHE A 400 -10.28 32.71 -19.34
CA PHE A 400 -10.42 32.34 -17.93
C PHE A 400 -11.83 32.56 -17.37
N GLU A 401 -12.55 33.59 -17.81
CA GLU A 401 -13.99 33.73 -17.47
C GLU A 401 -14.76 32.49 -17.92
N TRP A 402 -14.52 32.04 -19.14
CA TRP A 402 -15.12 30.82 -19.67
C TRP A 402 -14.70 29.58 -18.88
N PHE A 403 -13.40 29.41 -18.63
CA PHE A 403 -12.86 28.25 -17.90
C PHE A 403 -13.42 28.15 -16.48
N ILE A 404 -13.54 29.29 -15.80
CA ILE A 404 -14.13 29.37 -14.47
C ILE A 404 -15.62 29.01 -14.52
N ALA A 405 -16.36 29.56 -15.47
CA ALA A 405 -17.78 29.29 -15.63
C ALA A 405 -18.11 27.83 -16.00
N LYS A 406 -17.14 27.11 -16.58
CA LYS A 406 -17.27 25.71 -17.03
C LYS A 406 -16.54 24.69 -16.16
N ASP A 407 -16.05 25.09 -14.99
CA ASP A 407 -15.31 24.22 -14.07
C ASP A 407 -14.14 23.46 -14.74
N HIS A 408 -13.42 24.09 -15.69
CA HIS A 408 -12.37 23.41 -16.48
C HIS A 408 -11.26 22.79 -15.62
N TRP A 409 -11.05 23.26 -14.38
CA TRP A 409 -10.12 22.68 -13.41
C TRP A 409 -10.39 21.20 -13.09
N ARG A 410 -11.61 20.70 -13.33
CA ARG A 410 -11.95 19.27 -13.14
C ARG A 410 -11.20 18.35 -14.11
N ALA A 411 -10.63 18.89 -15.19
CA ALA A 411 -9.81 18.14 -16.12
C ALA A 411 -8.40 17.82 -15.59
N HIS A 412 -7.97 18.47 -14.49
CA HIS A 412 -6.65 18.31 -13.89
C HIS A 412 -5.51 18.54 -14.89
N ASP A 413 -5.62 19.61 -15.67
CA ASP A 413 -4.73 19.88 -16.80
C ASP A 413 -3.48 20.67 -16.38
N HIS A 414 -2.31 20.11 -16.68
CA HIS A 414 -1.03 20.78 -16.53
C HIS A 414 -0.88 22.09 -17.34
N TRP A 415 -1.44 22.20 -18.54
CA TRP A 415 -1.34 23.43 -19.34
C TRP A 415 -2.10 24.59 -18.71
N LEU A 416 -3.31 24.33 -18.21
CA LEU A 416 -4.04 25.28 -17.39
C LEU A 416 -3.25 25.68 -16.14
N SER A 417 -2.55 24.73 -15.48
CA SER A 417 -1.69 25.03 -14.34
C SER A 417 -0.54 25.99 -14.70
N TYR A 418 0.14 25.74 -15.81
CA TYR A 418 1.18 26.64 -16.35
C TYR A 418 0.61 28.03 -16.65
N CYS A 419 -0.55 28.09 -17.32
CA CYS A 419 -1.19 29.35 -17.67
C CYS A 419 -1.62 30.15 -16.43
N VAL A 420 -2.29 29.52 -15.46
CA VAL A 420 -2.67 30.18 -14.19
C VAL A 420 -1.43 30.72 -13.50
N ASN A 421 -0.36 29.94 -13.46
CA ASN A 421 0.88 30.34 -12.82
C ASN A 421 1.49 31.59 -13.48
N GLU A 422 1.41 31.74 -14.81
CA GLU A 422 1.85 32.98 -15.48
C GLU A 422 0.85 34.13 -15.31
N LEU A 423 -0.46 33.87 -15.51
CA LEU A 423 -1.53 34.87 -15.41
C LEU A 423 -1.48 35.58 -14.06
N THR A 424 -1.35 34.82 -12.98
CA THR A 424 -1.33 35.35 -11.61
C THR A 424 -0.09 36.20 -11.28
N ARG A 425 0.94 36.25 -12.15
CA ARG A 425 2.07 37.19 -12.02
C ARG A 425 1.69 38.61 -12.45
N TYR A 426 0.76 38.74 -13.40
CA TYR A 426 0.36 40.00 -14.00
C TYR A 426 -1.06 40.44 -13.57
N ARG A 427 -1.90 39.46 -13.21
CA ARG A 427 -3.26 39.63 -12.70
C ARG A 427 -3.46 38.78 -11.44
N PRO A 428 -3.00 39.25 -10.27
CA PRO A 428 -2.98 38.46 -9.05
C PRO A 428 -4.35 38.42 -8.32
N GLU A 429 -5.43 38.14 -9.05
CA GLU A 429 -6.78 38.06 -8.50
C GLU A 429 -7.05 36.73 -7.78
N LYS A 430 -7.78 36.77 -6.65
CA LYS A 430 -8.07 35.58 -5.82
C LYS A 430 -8.73 34.45 -6.61
N ARG A 431 -9.63 34.76 -7.55
CA ARG A 431 -10.37 33.77 -8.36
C ARG A 431 -9.46 32.91 -9.24
N TYR A 432 -8.38 33.47 -9.78
CA TYR A 432 -7.42 32.71 -10.60
C TYR A 432 -6.58 31.76 -9.75
N TYR A 433 -6.15 32.19 -8.56
CA TYR A 433 -5.51 31.29 -7.60
C TYR A 433 -6.44 30.15 -7.16
N GLN A 434 -7.71 30.46 -6.86
CA GLN A 434 -8.70 29.44 -6.50
C GLN A 434 -8.92 28.43 -7.62
N PHE A 435 -9.03 28.89 -8.87
CA PHE A 435 -9.08 28.02 -10.05
C PHE A 435 -7.85 27.11 -10.11
N GLY A 436 -6.64 27.69 -9.96
CA GLY A 436 -5.39 26.95 -9.97
C GLY A 436 -5.31 25.88 -8.89
N ILE A 437 -5.73 26.19 -7.66
CA ILE A 437 -5.71 25.23 -6.55
C ILE A 437 -6.69 24.09 -6.78
N ARG A 438 -7.92 24.41 -7.24
CA ARG A 438 -8.94 23.40 -7.55
C ARG A 438 -8.51 22.43 -8.65
N ASN A 439 -7.58 22.83 -9.52
CA ASN A 439 -7.04 21.99 -10.59
C ASN A 439 -6.24 20.79 -10.07
N PHE A 440 -5.72 20.81 -8.84
CA PHE A 440 -4.91 19.69 -8.32
C PHE A 440 -5.27 19.23 -6.90
N ALA A 441 -5.88 20.08 -6.06
CA ALA A 441 -6.02 19.81 -4.63
C ALA A 441 -6.77 18.50 -4.30
N THR A 442 -7.80 18.16 -5.08
CA THR A 442 -8.58 16.92 -4.93
C THR A 442 -7.98 15.73 -5.67
N TYR A 443 -6.88 15.91 -6.40
CA TYR A 443 -6.27 14.90 -7.27
C TYR A 443 -5.01 14.26 -6.69
N LEU A 444 -4.62 14.65 -5.46
CA LEU A 444 -3.36 14.22 -4.84
C LEU A 444 -3.29 12.71 -4.59
N ASP A 445 -4.38 12.05 -4.19
CA ASP A 445 -4.39 10.59 -4.00
C ASP A 445 -4.14 9.86 -5.32
N PHE A 446 -4.79 10.32 -6.40
CA PHE A 446 -4.53 9.80 -7.72
C PHE A 446 -3.05 9.97 -8.11
N VAL A 447 -2.44 11.13 -7.82
CA VAL A 447 -1.02 11.37 -8.07
C VAL A 447 -0.13 10.45 -7.24
N ILE A 448 -0.48 10.08 -6.02
CA ILE A 448 0.31 9.16 -5.18
C ILE A 448 0.17 7.72 -5.69
N GLU A 449 -1.05 7.25 -5.88
CA GLU A 449 -1.38 5.85 -6.16
C GLU A 449 -1.14 5.44 -7.63
N ARG A 450 -0.86 6.41 -8.52
CA ARG A 450 -0.69 6.14 -9.94
C ARG A 450 0.53 5.26 -10.24
N ILE A 451 0.28 3.99 -10.54
CA ILE A 451 1.28 2.99 -10.97
C ILE A 451 1.71 3.10 -12.45
N THR A 452 1.44 4.21 -13.13
CA THR A 452 1.93 4.41 -14.51
C THR A 452 2.67 5.72 -14.60
N THR A 453 3.65 5.76 -15.51
CA THR A 453 4.63 6.82 -15.60
C THR A 453 4.10 8.10 -16.26
N PHE A 454 2.82 8.44 -16.05
CA PHE A 454 2.15 9.63 -16.61
C PHE A 454 2.98 10.90 -16.30
N PRO A 455 3.71 11.47 -17.28
CA PRO A 455 4.72 12.49 -17.00
C PRO A 455 4.12 13.87 -16.71
N THR A 456 2.98 14.17 -17.33
CA THR A 456 2.25 15.44 -17.16
C THR A 456 1.82 15.71 -15.72
N LEU A 457 1.77 14.68 -14.86
CA LEU A 457 1.49 14.88 -13.43
C LEU A 457 2.64 15.62 -12.73
N LEU A 458 3.90 15.39 -13.11
CA LEU A 458 5.01 16.16 -12.53
C LEU A 458 4.94 17.62 -12.99
N GLU A 459 4.65 17.87 -14.27
CA GLU A 459 4.44 19.22 -14.80
C GLU A 459 3.32 19.96 -14.06
N LEU A 460 2.16 19.31 -13.88
CA LEU A 460 1.03 19.84 -13.10
C LEU A 460 1.46 20.24 -11.69
N MET A 461 2.17 19.36 -10.98
CA MET A 461 2.62 19.58 -9.61
C MET A 461 3.69 20.68 -9.54
N MET A 462 4.61 20.76 -10.50
CA MET A 462 5.62 21.79 -10.52
C MET A 462 5.05 23.19 -10.79
N ALA A 463 4.09 23.29 -11.72
CA ALA A 463 3.36 24.54 -11.95
C ALA A 463 2.54 24.95 -10.71
N ALA A 464 1.90 23.99 -10.04
CA ALA A 464 1.17 24.22 -8.81
C ALA A 464 2.07 24.68 -7.65
N ARG A 465 3.26 24.07 -7.47
CA ARG A 465 4.24 24.45 -6.44
C ARG A 465 4.69 25.90 -6.61
N ALA A 466 5.02 26.31 -7.82
CA ALA A 466 5.42 27.70 -8.12
C ALA A 466 4.31 28.72 -7.78
N MET A 467 3.04 28.35 -8.01
CA MET A 467 1.90 29.18 -7.61
C MET A 467 1.74 29.21 -6.08
N LEU A 468 1.85 28.07 -5.40
CA LEU A 468 1.74 27.98 -3.93
C LEU A 468 2.86 28.77 -3.22
N ASP A 469 4.09 28.73 -3.74
CA ASP A 469 5.21 29.52 -3.22
C ASP A 469 4.93 31.02 -3.32
N ARG A 470 4.32 31.44 -4.43
CA ARG A 470 3.90 32.83 -4.61
C ARG A 470 2.80 33.24 -3.64
N ILE A 471 1.80 32.39 -3.41
CA ILE A 471 0.75 32.65 -2.43
C ILE A 471 1.38 32.83 -1.04
N ALA A 472 2.31 31.96 -0.65
CA ALA A 472 2.98 32.02 0.65
C ALA A 472 3.81 33.30 0.86
N GLY A 473 4.34 33.88 -0.22
CA GLY A 473 5.05 35.17 -0.19
C GLY A 473 4.14 36.41 0.02
N HIS A 474 2.81 36.25 0.03
CA HIS A 474 1.84 37.34 0.09
C HIS A 474 0.83 37.13 1.22
N PRO A 475 1.01 37.77 2.39
CA PRO A 475 0.18 37.53 3.57
C PRO A 475 -1.34 37.73 3.37
N ASP A 476 -1.75 38.62 2.46
CA ASP A 476 -3.14 38.89 2.09
C ASP A 476 -3.85 37.70 1.39
N ARG A 477 -3.10 36.64 1.06
CA ARG A 477 -3.56 35.48 0.29
C ARG A 477 -3.34 34.16 1.01
N ASN A 478 -2.73 34.16 2.20
CA ASN A 478 -2.43 32.95 2.96
C ASN A 478 -3.66 32.08 3.25
N GLU A 479 -4.87 32.68 3.31
CA GLU A 479 -6.12 31.93 3.45
C GLU A 479 -6.33 30.89 2.34
N LEU A 480 -5.80 31.13 1.13
CA LEU A 480 -5.92 30.21 0.01
C LEU A 480 -5.11 28.93 0.21
N LEU A 481 -4.04 28.98 1.01
CA LEU A 481 -3.25 27.79 1.34
C LEU A 481 -4.05 26.77 2.16
N ALA A 482 -5.10 27.19 2.88
CA ALA A 482 -5.98 26.29 3.62
C ALA A 482 -6.82 25.38 2.71
N MET A 483 -6.89 25.67 1.40
CA MET A 483 -7.59 24.83 0.41
C MET A 483 -6.81 23.58 0.01
N VAL A 484 -5.55 23.44 0.44
CA VAL A 484 -4.67 22.31 0.09
C VAL A 484 -3.98 21.76 1.35
N ASP A 485 -3.91 20.44 1.44
CA ASP A 485 -3.00 19.76 2.36
C ASP A 485 -1.58 19.83 1.79
N LEU A 486 -0.79 20.81 2.25
CA LEU A 486 0.57 21.05 1.74
C LEU A 486 1.50 19.87 2.01
N THR A 487 1.37 19.19 3.14
CA THR A 487 2.18 18.00 3.45
C THR A 487 1.89 16.86 2.48
N LYS A 488 0.60 16.62 2.18
CA LYS A 488 0.19 15.64 1.18
C LYS A 488 0.62 16.05 -0.23
N PHE A 489 0.56 17.34 -0.57
CA PHE A 489 1.01 17.86 -1.84
C PHE A 489 2.50 17.59 -2.06
N ASP A 490 3.35 17.92 -1.09
CA ASP A 490 4.80 17.72 -1.18
C ASP A 490 5.13 16.22 -1.28
N HIS A 491 4.44 15.37 -0.49
CA HIS A 491 4.58 13.92 -0.61
C HIS A 491 4.20 13.42 -2.02
N ALA A 492 3.08 13.88 -2.57
CA ALA A 492 2.64 13.53 -3.92
C ALA A 492 3.64 13.98 -5.00
N LEU A 493 4.17 15.20 -4.90
CA LEU A 493 5.14 15.78 -5.83
C LEU A 493 6.42 14.93 -5.87
N HIS A 494 7.02 14.68 -4.71
CA HIS A 494 8.28 13.96 -4.62
C HIS A 494 8.12 12.46 -4.96
N THR A 495 7.00 11.85 -4.56
CA THR A 495 6.64 10.48 -4.98
C THR A 495 6.55 10.39 -6.50
N ARG A 496 5.90 11.37 -7.15
CA ARG A 496 5.72 11.38 -8.60
C ARG A 496 7.04 11.56 -9.34
N ALA A 497 7.87 12.51 -8.91
CA ALA A 497 9.20 12.73 -9.50
C ALA A 497 10.05 11.46 -9.46
N HIS A 498 10.07 10.75 -8.32
CA HIS A 498 10.80 9.50 -8.18
C HIS A 498 10.19 8.36 -9.00
N TYR A 499 8.87 8.24 -9.01
CA TYR A 499 8.19 7.18 -9.75
C TYR A 499 8.45 7.25 -11.27
N LEU A 500 8.59 8.47 -11.83
CA LEU A 500 8.86 8.67 -13.26
C LEU A 500 10.20 8.07 -13.73
N LEU A 501 11.13 7.72 -12.84
CA LEU A 501 12.35 6.98 -13.18
C LEU A 501 12.07 5.61 -13.82
N ASN A 502 10.88 5.05 -13.60
CA ASN A 502 10.40 3.82 -14.23
C ASN A 502 10.01 3.98 -15.70
N GLY A 503 10.04 5.20 -16.23
CA GLY A 503 9.84 5.50 -17.64
C GLY A 503 11.13 5.86 -18.37
N HIS A 504 12.31 5.75 -17.76
CA HIS A 504 13.58 6.10 -18.39
C HIS A 504 14.28 4.88 -18.98
N PHE A 505 14.77 4.99 -20.22
CA PHE A 505 15.59 3.97 -20.87
C PHE A 505 17.03 4.01 -20.38
N TRP A 506 17.24 3.49 -19.17
CA TRP A 506 18.58 3.20 -18.67
C TRP A 506 19.27 2.13 -19.52
N PRO A 507 20.61 2.16 -19.67
CA PRO A 507 21.36 1.12 -20.39
C PRO A 507 21.00 -0.31 -19.97
N GLU A 508 20.87 -0.57 -18.67
CA GLU A 508 20.52 -1.88 -18.10
C GLU A 508 19.12 -2.40 -18.49
N LEU A 509 18.26 -1.53 -19.02
CA LEU A 509 16.90 -1.84 -19.47
C LEU A 509 16.83 -1.80 -21.00
N ALA A 510 17.40 -0.77 -21.62
CA ALA A 510 17.47 -0.60 -23.06
C ALA A 510 18.12 -1.80 -23.76
N MET A 511 19.13 -2.41 -23.12
CA MET A 511 19.88 -3.55 -23.68
C MET A 511 19.00 -4.73 -24.10
N PHE A 512 17.81 -4.91 -23.53
CA PHE A 512 16.90 -6.02 -23.89
C PHE A 512 16.05 -5.74 -25.14
N PHE A 513 16.03 -4.51 -25.65
CA PHE A 513 15.22 -4.12 -26.81
C PHE A 513 15.99 -4.36 -28.11
N ARG A 514 15.27 -4.29 -29.25
CA ARG A 514 15.81 -4.76 -30.54
C ARG A 514 17.04 -3.97 -30.99
N ARG A 515 17.04 -2.66 -30.80
CA ARG A 515 18.11 -1.70 -31.16
C ARG A 515 18.34 -0.74 -29.99
N PRO A 516 19.13 -1.12 -28.98
CA PRO A 516 19.28 -0.34 -27.74
C PRO A 516 19.82 1.08 -27.92
N ASP A 517 20.76 1.31 -28.84
CA ASP A 517 21.35 2.63 -29.08
C ASP A 517 20.34 3.66 -29.61
N ASP A 518 19.28 3.22 -30.29
CA ASP A 518 18.24 4.12 -30.81
C ASP A 518 17.33 4.67 -29.71
N ILE A 519 17.42 4.18 -28.46
CA ILE A 519 16.46 4.50 -27.38
C ILE A 519 17.12 4.81 -26.04
N ALA A 520 18.40 4.44 -25.84
CA ALA A 520 19.09 4.67 -24.57
C ALA A 520 19.14 6.17 -24.22
N GLY A 521 18.86 6.50 -22.96
CA GLY A 521 18.78 7.90 -22.50
C GLY A 521 17.45 8.61 -22.77
N SER A 522 16.53 7.97 -23.50
CA SER A 522 15.17 8.52 -23.71
C SER A 522 14.20 8.17 -22.58
N PHE A 523 12.95 8.63 -22.72
CA PHE A 523 11.82 8.22 -21.90
C PHE A 523 10.78 7.44 -22.72
N PHE A 524 9.98 6.61 -22.04
CA PHE A 524 9.00 5.73 -22.66
C PHE A 524 7.71 5.60 -21.87
N ILE A 525 6.64 5.25 -22.59
CA ILE A 525 5.36 4.89 -21.98
C ILE A 525 5.22 3.38 -21.91
N ARG A 526 5.43 2.83 -20.70
CA ARG A 526 5.51 1.38 -20.46
C ARG A 526 4.28 0.61 -20.96
N HIS A 527 3.08 1.07 -20.60
CA HIS A 527 1.83 0.42 -20.98
C HIS A 527 1.51 0.58 -22.48
N HIS A 528 2.26 1.35 -23.26
CA HIS A 528 2.17 1.42 -24.72
C HIS A 528 3.29 0.61 -25.39
N ALA A 529 3.62 -0.56 -24.84
CA ALA A 529 4.73 -1.39 -25.33
C ALA A 529 6.07 -0.65 -25.37
N PHE A 530 6.35 0.09 -24.28
CA PHE A 530 7.58 0.87 -24.12
C PHE A 530 7.82 1.88 -25.26
N ARG A 531 6.74 2.35 -25.91
CA ARG A 531 6.83 3.32 -27.00
C ARG A 531 7.64 4.55 -26.55
N VAL A 532 8.50 5.01 -27.46
CA VAL A 532 9.19 6.30 -27.37
C VAL A 532 8.65 7.18 -28.48
N ARG A 533 8.05 8.31 -28.13
CA ARG A 533 7.77 9.40 -29.08
C ARG A 533 8.42 10.67 -28.58
N ILE A 534 8.68 11.61 -29.49
CA ILE A 534 9.18 12.93 -29.11
C ILE A 534 8.28 13.59 -28.04
N ASP A 535 6.95 13.41 -28.13
CA ASP A 535 6.00 13.91 -27.14
C ASP A 535 5.97 13.12 -25.83
N ASP A 536 6.32 11.83 -25.87
CA ASP A 536 6.52 11.09 -24.63
C ASP A 536 7.79 11.61 -23.92
N VAL A 537 8.82 12.05 -24.65
CA VAL A 537 10.07 12.57 -24.07
C VAL A 537 9.93 14.02 -23.60
N GLU A 538 9.21 14.86 -24.34
CA GLU A 538 9.03 16.28 -24.03
C GLU A 538 8.47 16.50 -22.63
N HIS A 539 7.39 15.79 -22.26
CA HIS A 539 6.71 15.97 -20.99
C HIS A 539 7.55 15.55 -19.79
N TYR A 540 8.37 14.49 -19.93
CA TYR A 540 9.33 14.13 -18.88
C TYR A 540 10.41 15.20 -18.75
N LEU A 541 10.93 15.68 -19.88
CA LEU A 541 12.01 16.65 -19.92
C LEU A 541 11.59 17.97 -19.27
N SER A 542 10.47 18.56 -19.68
CA SER A 542 9.93 19.79 -19.08
C SER A 542 9.61 19.64 -17.59
N GLY A 543 9.01 18.50 -17.19
CA GLY A 543 8.76 18.19 -15.79
C GLY A 543 10.03 18.11 -14.93
N PHE A 544 11.08 17.42 -15.43
CA PHE A 544 12.36 17.32 -14.72
C PHE A 544 13.17 18.61 -14.74
N VAL A 545 13.11 19.42 -15.81
CA VAL A 545 13.70 20.77 -15.84
C VAL A 545 13.10 21.64 -14.74
N ALA A 546 11.76 21.64 -14.61
CA ALA A 546 11.08 22.39 -13.56
C ALA A 546 11.43 21.85 -12.16
N TYR A 547 11.44 20.53 -11.98
CA TYR A 547 11.80 19.90 -10.70
C TYR A 547 13.26 20.15 -10.32
N TRP A 548 14.19 20.17 -11.28
CA TRP A 548 15.58 20.54 -11.04
C TRP A 548 15.70 21.97 -10.54
N LYS A 549 15.02 22.93 -11.19
CA LYS A 549 15.02 24.35 -10.77
C LYS A 549 14.49 24.49 -9.34
N TYR A 550 13.44 23.75 -8.99
CA TYR A 550 12.90 23.71 -7.63
C TYR A 550 13.89 23.18 -6.60
N LEU A 551 14.54 22.04 -6.86
CA LEU A 551 15.54 21.48 -5.94
C LEU A 551 16.78 22.38 -5.82
N ALA A 552 17.28 22.91 -6.94
CA ALA A 552 18.46 23.78 -6.98
C ALA A 552 18.19 25.16 -6.33
N GLY A 553 16.94 25.62 -6.35
CA GLY A 553 16.49 26.88 -5.76
C GLY A 553 16.29 26.86 -4.23
N GLY A 554 16.64 25.76 -3.55
CA GLY A 554 16.47 25.64 -2.10
C GLY A 554 15.04 25.26 -1.68
N ALA A 555 14.50 24.19 -2.30
CA ALA A 555 13.18 23.63 -2.01
C ALA A 555 12.83 23.63 -0.50
N PRO A 556 11.60 24.03 -0.10
CA PRO A 556 11.16 24.02 1.29
C PRO A 556 11.34 22.66 1.97
N ALA A 557 11.44 22.67 3.30
CA ALA A 557 11.50 21.44 4.08
C ALA A 557 10.22 20.62 3.91
N TRP A 558 10.38 19.32 3.66
CA TRP A 558 9.30 18.35 3.53
C TRP A 558 9.73 17.03 4.19
N ASP A 559 8.79 16.10 4.42
CA ASP A 559 9.04 14.81 5.10
C ASP A 559 9.86 13.85 4.21
N ARG A 560 11.16 14.13 4.12
CA ARG A 560 12.15 13.35 3.36
C ARG A 560 12.30 11.94 3.90
N ASP A 561 12.15 11.77 5.21
CA ASP A 561 12.32 10.48 5.88
C ASP A 561 11.21 9.52 5.47
N ARG A 562 9.97 10.00 5.33
CA ARG A 562 8.86 9.19 4.81
C ARG A 562 9.13 8.65 3.42
N LEU A 563 9.49 9.51 2.45
CA LEU A 563 9.77 9.02 1.10
C LEU A 563 11.04 8.19 1.06
N SER A 564 12.06 8.51 1.85
CA SER A 564 13.27 7.70 1.97
C SER A 564 12.93 6.28 2.43
N ARG A 565 12.10 6.13 3.48
CA ARG A 565 11.59 4.82 3.93
C ARG A 565 10.81 4.10 2.84
N GLU A 566 9.92 4.79 2.13
CA GLU A 566 9.13 4.21 1.03
C GLU A 566 10.04 3.73 -0.13
N VAL A 567 10.97 4.56 -0.58
CA VAL A 567 11.94 4.27 -1.66
C VAL A 567 12.90 3.13 -1.26
N LEU A 568 13.42 3.15 -0.04
CA LEU A 568 14.33 2.11 0.46
C LEU A 568 13.57 0.79 0.66
N SER A 569 12.35 0.82 1.19
CA SER A 569 11.51 -0.37 1.36
C SER A 569 11.16 -1.04 0.03
N ALA A 570 10.87 -0.25 -1.02
CA ALA A 570 10.59 -0.75 -2.37
C ALA A 570 11.82 -1.35 -3.08
N SER A 571 13.03 -1.07 -2.58
CA SER A 571 14.31 -1.53 -3.15
C SER A 571 14.90 -2.77 -2.46
N SER A 572 14.29 -3.23 -1.36
CA SER A 572 14.63 -4.49 -0.72
C SER A 572 14.14 -5.68 -1.58
N GLY A 573 14.91 -6.76 -1.69
CA GLY A 573 14.59 -7.96 -2.48
C GLY A 573 13.31 -8.69 -2.00
N PRO A 574 13.12 -10.01 -2.19
CA PRO A 574 12.21 -10.72 -1.32
C PRO A 574 12.79 -10.58 0.08
N ALA A 575 12.22 -9.63 0.81
CA ALA A 575 12.52 -9.42 2.20
C ALA A 575 12.46 -10.77 2.92
N SER A 576 13.50 -10.97 3.70
CA SER A 576 13.62 -12.01 4.69
C SER A 576 12.30 -12.14 5.45
N ARG A 577 11.89 -13.38 5.71
CA ARG A 577 10.76 -13.69 6.59
C ARG A 577 10.89 -12.98 7.95
N HIS A 578 12.13 -12.83 8.42
CA HIS A 578 12.54 -12.22 9.68
C HIS A 578 13.10 -10.80 9.47
N TRP A 579 13.09 -9.98 10.51
CA TRP A 579 13.70 -8.64 10.51
C TRP A 579 15.21 -8.72 10.31
N THR A 580 15.76 -7.79 9.53
CA THR A 580 17.22 -7.55 9.47
C THR A 580 17.61 -6.28 10.21
N ALA A 581 18.91 -6.13 10.52
CA ALA A 581 19.43 -4.95 11.20
C ALA A 581 19.16 -3.66 10.40
N GLU A 582 19.26 -3.75 9.08
CA GLU A 582 19.00 -2.66 8.15
C GLU A 582 17.52 -2.29 8.10
N GLU A 583 16.61 -3.27 8.09
CA GLU A 583 15.17 -3.04 8.12
C GLU A 583 14.74 -2.35 9.42
N VAL A 584 15.28 -2.80 10.56
CA VAL A 584 14.95 -2.23 11.88
C VAL A 584 15.44 -0.78 11.99
N ALA A 585 16.66 -0.50 11.53
CA ALA A 585 17.19 0.87 11.48
C ALA A 585 16.39 1.74 10.50
N ALA A 586 16.08 1.23 9.31
CA ALA A 586 15.29 1.95 8.31
C ALA A 586 13.86 2.25 8.78
N ALA A 587 13.21 1.28 9.43
CA ALA A 587 11.85 1.43 9.95
C ALA A 587 11.77 2.52 11.02
N THR A 588 12.75 2.55 11.93
CA THR A 588 12.74 3.43 13.10
C THR A 588 13.45 4.77 12.89
N GLY A 589 14.30 4.89 11.86
CA GLY A 589 15.24 6.01 11.73
C GLY A 589 16.37 6.00 12.76
N GLY A 590 16.51 4.92 13.54
CA GLY A 590 17.53 4.76 14.56
C GLY A 590 18.88 4.32 14.01
N TYR A 591 19.91 4.41 14.87
CA TYR A 591 21.26 3.90 14.57
C TYR A 591 21.69 2.86 15.60
N TRP A 592 22.49 1.89 15.17
CA TRP A 592 22.99 0.84 16.06
C TRP A 592 24.16 1.36 16.91
N ARG A 593 23.90 1.63 18.20
CA ARG A 593 24.93 1.99 19.19
C ARG A 593 25.82 0.79 19.51
N VAL A 594 25.22 -0.39 19.59
CA VAL A 594 25.93 -1.67 19.62
C VAL A 594 25.46 -2.45 18.41
N ALA A 595 26.35 -2.63 17.45
CA ALA A 595 26.01 -3.27 16.18
C ALA A 595 25.70 -4.76 16.35
N PRO A 596 24.69 -5.30 15.66
CA PRO A 596 24.44 -6.72 15.62
C PRO A 596 25.50 -7.46 14.78
N PRO A 597 25.73 -8.77 15.02
CA PRO A 597 26.62 -9.57 14.21
C PRO A 597 26.13 -9.68 12.76
N ALA A 598 27.05 -9.95 11.83
CA ALA A 598 26.70 -10.14 10.42
C ALA A 598 25.67 -11.27 10.26
N GLY A 599 24.61 -11.03 9.49
CA GLY A 599 23.53 -12.00 9.28
C GLY A 599 22.48 -12.06 10.41
N TRP A 600 22.54 -11.18 11.40
CA TRP A 600 21.54 -11.10 12.48
C TRP A 600 20.10 -11.00 11.97
N ARG A 601 19.19 -11.68 12.67
CA ARG A 601 17.75 -11.69 12.39
C ARG A 601 16.95 -11.59 13.69
N ALA A 602 15.74 -11.02 13.60
CA ALA A 602 14.76 -11.10 14.66
C ALA A 602 13.39 -11.57 14.17
N GLU A 603 12.71 -12.33 15.02
CA GLU A 603 11.38 -12.91 14.75
C GLU A 603 10.24 -11.89 14.95
N GLY A 604 10.50 -10.84 15.71
CA GLY A 604 9.48 -9.85 16.03
C GLY A 604 9.94 -8.81 17.01
N LEU A 605 8.98 -8.04 17.48
CA LEU A 605 9.13 -7.06 18.56
C LEU A 605 8.46 -7.60 19.82
N CYS A 606 8.86 -7.12 20.99
CA CYS A 606 8.16 -7.33 22.25
C CYS A 606 8.17 -6.06 23.09
N THR A 607 7.02 -5.76 23.69
CA THR A 607 6.83 -4.60 24.57
C THR A 607 6.37 -4.99 25.99
N GLN A 608 6.17 -6.28 26.26
CA GLN A 608 5.67 -6.78 27.55
C GLN A 608 6.36 -8.09 27.96
N PRO A 609 6.85 -8.23 29.22
CA PRO A 609 7.61 -9.41 29.64
C PRO A 609 6.86 -10.74 29.49
N SER A 610 5.56 -10.76 29.79
CA SER A 610 4.73 -11.97 29.75
C SER A 610 4.48 -12.52 28.35
N ALA A 611 4.75 -11.73 27.30
CA ALA A 611 4.53 -12.09 25.91
C ALA A 611 5.82 -12.22 25.10
N PHE A 612 6.97 -12.08 25.76
CA PHE A 612 8.28 -12.23 25.15
C PHE A 612 8.49 -13.64 24.60
N ARG A 613 9.15 -13.75 23.46
CA ARG A 613 9.61 -15.03 22.89
C ARG A 613 11.09 -14.93 22.55
N ALA A 614 11.80 -16.05 22.66
CA ALA A 614 13.14 -16.15 22.10
C ALA A 614 13.11 -15.78 20.61
N GLY A 615 14.03 -14.92 20.17
CA GLY A 615 14.04 -14.37 18.81
C GLY A 615 13.49 -12.94 18.69
N ASP A 616 12.72 -12.46 19.67
CA ASP A 616 12.15 -11.10 19.65
C ASP A 616 13.20 -10.04 20.03
N MET A 617 13.10 -8.87 19.38
CA MET A 617 13.66 -7.62 19.88
C MET A 617 12.81 -7.08 21.03
N VAL A 618 13.41 -6.28 21.90
CA VAL A 618 12.68 -5.62 23.00
C VAL A 618 12.76 -4.11 22.88
N ALA A 619 11.59 -3.45 22.85
CA ALA A 619 11.50 -2.01 23.05
C ALA A 619 11.54 -1.69 24.56
N LEU A 620 12.52 -0.89 24.96
CA LEU A 620 12.72 -0.46 26.35
C LEU A 620 11.69 0.59 26.74
N ARG A 621 11.32 0.64 28.01
CA ARG A 621 10.31 1.59 28.48
C ARG A 621 10.90 2.95 28.84
N SER A 622 10.53 3.99 28.10
CA SER A 622 10.77 5.39 28.48
C SER A 622 9.89 5.81 29.67
N ALA A 623 10.27 6.85 30.43
CA ALA A 623 9.48 7.29 31.58
C ALA A 623 8.05 7.69 31.16
N GLY A 624 7.05 6.91 31.60
CA GLY A 624 5.64 7.08 31.22
C GLY A 624 5.21 6.44 29.90
N GLY A 625 6.14 5.89 29.11
CA GLY A 625 5.90 5.29 27.79
C GLY A 625 5.58 3.78 27.81
N ARG A 626 5.49 3.16 26.62
CA ARG A 626 5.32 1.70 26.46
C ARG A 626 6.68 0.99 26.39
N GLY A 627 6.67 -0.34 26.58
CA GLY A 627 7.87 -1.19 26.51
C GLY A 627 8.19 -1.94 27.80
N ILE A 628 9.34 -2.62 27.82
CA ILE A 628 9.85 -3.36 28.98
C ILE A 628 10.86 -2.47 29.72
N ALA A 629 10.65 -2.24 31.02
CA ALA A 629 11.62 -1.51 31.83
C ALA A 629 12.96 -2.26 31.87
N ALA A 630 14.10 -1.56 31.74
CA ALA A 630 15.42 -2.21 31.68
C ALA A 630 15.69 -3.13 32.88
N GLY A 631 15.30 -2.71 34.10
CA GLY A 631 15.41 -3.54 35.31
C GLY A 631 14.56 -4.82 35.31
N ARG A 632 13.66 -5.00 34.33
CA ARG A 632 12.84 -6.21 34.14
C ARG A 632 13.39 -7.14 33.06
N LEU A 633 14.45 -6.77 32.35
CA LEU A 633 15.08 -7.64 31.35
C LEU A 633 15.57 -8.96 31.95
N ALA A 634 16.05 -8.94 33.21
CA ALA A 634 16.46 -10.15 33.94
C ALA A 634 15.30 -11.11 34.28
N THR A 635 14.05 -10.67 34.13
CA THR A 635 12.85 -11.52 34.35
C THR A 635 12.39 -12.25 33.09
N LEU A 636 13.05 -12.02 31.95
CA LEU A 636 12.77 -12.73 30.71
C LEU A 636 13.38 -14.13 30.74
N HIS A 637 12.69 -15.11 30.15
CA HIS A 637 13.16 -16.50 30.12
C HIS A 637 14.28 -16.76 29.10
N ALA A 638 14.63 -15.78 28.27
CA ALA A 638 15.76 -15.81 27.34
C ALA A 638 16.26 -14.37 27.08
N LEU A 639 17.47 -14.23 26.52
CA LEU A 639 17.98 -12.91 26.12
C LEU A 639 17.29 -12.41 24.84
N PRO A 640 16.95 -11.12 24.75
CA PRO A 640 16.42 -10.53 23.53
C PRO A 640 17.50 -10.45 22.45
N THR A 641 17.09 -10.50 21.18
CA THR A 641 18.03 -10.47 20.05
C THR A 641 18.59 -9.07 19.79
N ALA A 642 17.84 -8.04 20.20
CA ALA A 642 18.27 -6.64 20.25
C ALA A 642 17.41 -5.86 21.25
N LEU A 643 17.96 -4.73 21.73
CA LEU A 643 17.25 -3.73 22.51
C LEU A 643 17.04 -2.48 21.66
N ILE A 644 15.86 -1.85 21.78
CA ILE A 644 15.54 -0.57 21.17
C ILE A 644 15.28 0.42 22.30
N GLY A 645 15.97 1.56 22.30
CA GLY A 645 15.85 2.56 23.37
C GLY A 645 16.18 3.97 22.92
N ASP A 646 15.60 4.95 23.61
CA ASP A 646 15.76 6.38 23.37
C ASP A 646 16.70 7.07 24.38
N ARG A 647 17.17 6.34 25.39
CA ARG A 647 18.01 6.85 26.48
C ARG A 647 19.33 6.13 26.59
N ASP A 648 20.32 6.86 27.08
CA ASP A 648 21.62 6.30 27.41
C ASP A 648 21.60 5.75 28.85
N GLU A 649 21.08 4.53 29.01
CA GLU A 649 21.06 3.80 30.27
C GLU A 649 22.00 2.58 30.26
N ALA A 650 22.40 2.11 31.44
CA ALA A 650 23.27 0.95 31.59
C ALA A 650 22.51 -0.33 31.21
N LEU A 651 22.88 -0.93 30.07
CA LEU A 651 22.25 -2.14 29.53
C LEU A 651 23.18 -3.36 29.66
N PRO A 652 22.62 -4.59 29.67
CA PRO A 652 23.43 -5.80 29.69
C PRO A 652 24.45 -5.84 28.54
N PRO A 653 25.73 -6.16 28.80
CA PRO A 653 26.75 -6.20 27.76
C PRO A 653 26.48 -7.33 26.76
N GLY A 654 26.86 -7.13 25.50
CA GLY A 654 26.80 -8.15 24.45
C GLY A 654 25.48 -8.28 23.70
N ILE A 655 24.48 -7.45 24.01
CA ILE A 655 23.21 -7.39 23.25
C ILE A 655 23.27 -6.20 22.28
N PRO A 656 22.90 -6.36 20.99
CA PRO A 656 22.77 -5.24 20.06
C PRO A 656 21.78 -4.19 20.57
N VAL A 657 22.11 -2.91 20.39
CA VAL A 657 21.29 -1.79 20.88
C VAL A 657 21.07 -0.80 19.76
N LEU A 658 19.81 -0.60 19.40
CA LEU A 658 19.36 0.43 18.48
C LEU A 658 18.97 1.68 19.28
N GLN A 659 19.68 2.78 19.03
CA GLN A 659 19.34 4.10 19.55
C GLN A 659 18.30 4.75 18.63
N VAL A 660 17.17 5.15 19.20
CA VAL A 660 16.09 5.88 18.51
C VAL A 660 15.86 7.24 19.18
N ALA A 661 15.12 8.13 18.51
CA ALA A 661 14.78 9.43 19.07
C ALA A 661 13.64 9.34 20.10
N ASP A 662 12.60 8.55 19.79
CA ASP A 662 11.47 8.27 20.66
C ASP A 662 11.05 6.80 20.49
N ASN A 663 10.82 6.11 21.60
CA ASN A 663 10.55 4.68 21.59
C ASN A 663 9.10 4.33 21.22
N ASP A 664 8.12 5.15 21.58
CA ASP A 664 6.72 4.92 21.22
C ASP A 664 6.53 5.11 19.71
N ASP A 665 7.17 6.13 19.12
CA ASP A 665 7.21 6.34 17.68
C ASP A 665 7.94 5.20 16.95
N ALA A 666 9.05 4.69 17.51
CA ALA A 666 9.76 3.54 16.95
C ALA A 666 8.88 2.27 16.89
N ILE A 667 8.08 2.01 17.94
CA ILE A 667 7.13 0.89 17.95
C ILE A 667 6.09 1.05 16.83
N LEU A 668 5.49 2.24 16.70
CA LEU A 668 4.51 2.52 15.66
C LEU A 668 5.11 2.42 14.25
N ALA A 669 6.34 2.92 14.07
CA ALA A 669 7.04 2.90 12.79
C ALA A 669 7.40 1.47 12.36
N LEU A 670 7.86 0.62 13.30
CA LEU A 670 8.08 -0.81 13.04
C LEU A 670 6.79 -1.51 12.62
N GLY A 671 5.67 -1.22 13.28
CA GLY A 671 4.37 -1.78 12.91
C GLY A 671 3.90 -1.35 11.51
N ALA A 672 4.05 -0.06 11.19
CA ALA A 672 3.69 0.48 9.88
C ALA A 672 4.59 -0.10 8.77
N PHE A 673 5.90 -0.19 9.02
CA PHE A 673 6.86 -0.81 8.11
C PHE A 673 6.53 -2.30 7.89
N ALA A 674 6.18 -3.02 8.96
CA ALA A 674 5.73 -4.40 8.86
C ALA A 674 4.47 -4.53 8.01
N ARG A 675 3.43 -3.71 8.24
CA ARG A 675 2.21 -3.75 7.44
C ARG A 675 2.48 -3.51 5.96
N ALA A 676 3.29 -2.52 5.63
CA ALA A 676 3.61 -2.14 4.25
C ALA A 676 4.32 -3.25 3.47
N ARG A 677 5.09 -4.12 4.14
CA ARG A 677 5.84 -5.22 3.51
C ARG A 677 5.11 -6.56 3.50
N MET A 678 3.95 -6.68 4.17
CA MET A 678 3.15 -7.91 4.24
C MET A 678 2.41 -8.16 2.92
N ALA A 679 2.40 -9.42 2.48
CA ALA A 679 1.61 -9.85 1.32
C ALA A 679 0.23 -10.41 1.73
N GLY A 680 0.10 -10.87 2.98
CA GLY A 680 -1.13 -11.46 3.52
C GLY A 680 -2.24 -10.47 3.80
N LYS A 681 -3.44 -11.03 4.03
CA LYS A 681 -4.66 -10.28 4.33
C LYS A 681 -4.78 -10.00 5.82
N VAL A 682 -5.11 -8.75 6.17
CA VAL A 682 -5.32 -8.34 7.57
C VAL A 682 -6.81 -8.34 7.88
N ILE A 683 -7.18 -9.02 8.97
CA ILE A 683 -8.55 -9.12 9.47
C ILE A 683 -8.62 -8.34 10.79
N GLY A 684 -9.33 -7.23 10.81
CA GLY A 684 -9.58 -6.44 12.02
C GLY A 684 -10.86 -6.89 12.73
N VAL A 685 -10.78 -7.19 14.02
CA VAL A 685 -11.93 -7.62 14.84
C VAL A 685 -12.24 -6.57 15.89
N THR A 686 -13.48 -6.06 15.91
CA THR A 686 -13.93 -5.14 16.96
C THR A 686 -15.35 -5.42 17.44
N GLY A 687 -15.73 -4.78 18.55
CA GLY A 687 -17.02 -4.95 19.23
C GLY A 687 -16.93 -4.76 20.74
N SER A 688 -18.05 -4.86 21.45
CA SER A 688 -18.11 -4.72 22.91
C SER A 688 -17.60 -5.99 23.61
N ALA A 689 -18.11 -7.16 23.23
CA ALA A 689 -17.72 -8.47 23.77
C ALA A 689 -17.29 -9.47 22.67
N GLY A 690 -16.60 -10.55 23.04
CA GLY A 690 -16.28 -11.66 22.13
C GLY A 690 -15.06 -11.47 21.23
N LYS A 691 -14.46 -10.27 21.16
CA LYS A 691 -13.31 -9.96 20.28
C LYS A 691 -12.16 -10.96 20.40
N THR A 692 -11.62 -11.13 21.61
CA THR A 692 -10.45 -12.00 21.84
C THR A 692 -10.75 -13.45 21.48
N THR A 693 -11.89 -13.99 21.93
CA THR A 693 -12.34 -15.34 21.57
C THR A 693 -12.39 -15.50 20.06
N LEU A 694 -12.97 -14.52 19.36
CA LEU A 694 -13.16 -14.59 17.93
C LEU A 694 -11.83 -14.44 17.16
N VAL A 695 -10.89 -13.61 17.63
CA VAL A 695 -9.53 -13.53 17.08
C VAL A 695 -8.84 -14.89 17.15
N HIS A 696 -8.96 -15.60 18.27
CA HIS A 696 -8.39 -16.94 18.42
C HIS A 696 -9.14 -18.00 17.60
N MET A 697 -10.47 -17.92 17.51
CA MET A 697 -11.27 -18.82 16.66
C MET A 697 -10.93 -18.63 15.18
N LEU A 698 -10.79 -17.39 14.70
CA LEU A 698 -10.36 -17.09 13.34
C LEU A 698 -8.93 -17.55 13.08
N ALA A 699 -8.01 -17.30 14.01
CA ALA A 699 -6.63 -17.77 13.89
C ALA A 699 -6.58 -19.29 13.75
N GLN A 700 -7.36 -20.02 14.54
CA GLN A 700 -7.52 -21.47 14.44
C GLN A 700 -8.17 -21.87 13.10
N ALA A 701 -9.28 -21.24 12.73
CA ALA A 701 -10.03 -21.53 11.51
C ALA A 701 -9.19 -21.35 10.25
N LEU A 702 -8.26 -20.39 10.24
CA LEU A 702 -7.41 -20.06 9.09
C LEU A 702 -6.13 -20.89 9.00
N THR A 703 -5.79 -21.70 10.01
CA THR A 703 -4.60 -22.58 9.98
C THR A 703 -4.48 -23.50 8.75
N PRO A 704 -5.56 -23.99 8.10
CA PRO A 704 -5.42 -24.80 6.89
C PRO A 704 -4.75 -24.07 5.71
N TRP A 705 -4.68 -22.73 5.75
CA TRP A 705 -4.09 -21.93 4.69
C TRP A 705 -2.66 -21.45 4.98
N GLY A 706 -2.12 -21.75 6.16
CA GLY A 706 -0.73 -21.43 6.53
C GLY A 706 -0.61 -20.86 7.94
N GLU A 707 0.57 -20.33 8.24
CA GLU A 707 0.85 -19.74 9.56
C GLU A 707 0.15 -18.38 9.72
N ILE A 708 -0.53 -18.19 10.84
CA ILE A 708 -1.40 -17.04 11.06
C ILE A 708 -0.78 -16.09 12.07
N GLY A 709 -0.63 -14.82 11.70
CA GLY A 709 -0.39 -13.75 12.66
C GLY A 709 -1.66 -13.44 13.44
N TYR A 710 -1.58 -13.18 14.74
CA TYR A 710 -2.75 -12.73 15.50
C TYR A 710 -2.37 -11.92 16.73
N THR A 711 -3.31 -11.13 17.24
CA THR A 711 -3.09 -10.34 18.45
C THR A 711 -2.75 -11.21 19.66
N ARG A 712 -1.61 -10.93 20.28
CA ARG A 712 -1.15 -11.56 21.52
C ARG A 712 -1.64 -10.74 22.73
N GLY A 713 -2.23 -11.42 23.71
CA GLY A 713 -2.69 -10.78 24.96
C GLY A 713 -3.74 -9.69 24.72
N SER A 714 -3.69 -8.60 25.49
CA SER A 714 -4.61 -7.46 25.37
C SER A 714 -4.08 -6.31 24.49
N ALA A 715 -3.16 -6.61 23.57
CA ALA A 715 -2.45 -5.63 22.75
C ALA A 715 -3.31 -5.09 21.58
N ASN A 716 -4.41 -4.39 21.90
CA ASN A 716 -5.48 -4.02 20.96
C ASN A 716 -5.61 -2.50 20.69
N LEU A 717 -4.74 -1.68 21.31
CA LEU A 717 -4.56 -0.25 21.01
C LEU A 717 -3.46 -0.06 19.94
N PRO A 718 -3.29 1.13 19.32
CA PRO A 718 -2.36 1.32 18.19
C PRO A 718 -0.94 0.77 18.38
N HIS A 719 -0.34 0.93 19.57
CA HIS A 719 1.00 0.41 19.84
C HIS A 719 1.02 -1.12 19.95
N GLY A 720 -0.06 -1.72 20.48
CA GLY A 720 -0.24 -3.16 20.51
C GLY A 720 -0.48 -3.74 19.11
N ILE A 721 -1.27 -3.04 18.29
CA ILE A 721 -1.46 -3.37 16.86
C ILE A 721 -0.11 -3.31 16.15
N ALA A 722 0.68 -2.25 16.35
CA ALA A 722 2.00 -2.07 15.76
C ALA A 722 2.96 -3.21 16.14
N TRP A 723 3.00 -3.53 17.43
CA TRP A 723 3.76 -4.67 17.94
C TRP A 723 3.33 -5.99 17.27
N ASN A 724 2.05 -6.31 17.22
CA ASN A 724 1.59 -7.56 16.61
C ASN A 724 1.90 -7.64 15.10
N LEU A 725 1.74 -6.53 14.37
CA LEU A 725 2.17 -6.43 12.97
C LEU A 725 3.67 -6.67 12.84
N ALA A 726 4.47 -6.03 13.69
CA ALA A 726 5.92 -6.23 13.69
C ALA A 726 6.35 -7.65 14.07
N SER A 727 5.55 -8.38 14.83
CA SER A 727 5.82 -9.77 15.22
C SER A 727 5.11 -10.81 14.36
N THR A 728 4.51 -10.39 13.24
CA THR A 728 3.89 -11.28 12.28
C THR A 728 4.89 -11.62 11.16
N PRO A 729 5.08 -12.91 10.82
CA PRO A 729 5.91 -13.29 9.69
C PRO A 729 5.43 -12.61 8.41
N ARG A 730 6.37 -12.13 7.59
CA ARG A 730 6.06 -11.38 6.38
C ARG A 730 5.19 -12.15 5.38
N ASP A 731 5.43 -13.45 5.30
CA ASP A 731 4.79 -14.41 4.41
C ASP A 731 3.51 -15.04 5.00
N ALA A 732 3.10 -14.62 6.21
CA ALA A 732 1.84 -15.08 6.78
C ALA A 732 0.67 -14.72 5.85
N PRO A 733 -0.12 -15.70 5.36
CA PRO A 733 -1.24 -15.44 4.45
C PRO A 733 -2.34 -14.60 5.09
N PHE A 734 -2.49 -14.70 6.42
CA PHE A 734 -3.49 -13.95 7.17
C PHE A 734 -2.95 -13.41 8.49
N THR A 735 -3.49 -12.28 8.93
CA THR A 735 -3.22 -11.67 10.23
C THR A 735 -4.49 -11.20 10.90
N VAL A 736 -4.81 -11.71 12.09
CA VAL A 736 -6.06 -11.40 12.80
C VAL A 736 -5.80 -10.47 13.97
N LEU A 737 -6.25 -9.22 13.87
CA LEU A 737 -5.95 -8.18 14.84
C LEU A 737 -7.18 -7.82 15.68
N GLU A 738 -7.06 -7.90 17.00
CA GLU A 738 -8.02 -7.30 17.92
C GLU A 738 -7.87 -5.77 17.93
N MET A 739 -8.96 -5.04 17.71
CA MET A 739 -8.94 -3.57 17.63
C MET A 739 -9.91 -2.95 18.62
N ALA A 740 -9.37 -2.21 19.60
CA ALA A 740 -10.14 -1.50 20.62
C ALA A 740 -10.53 -0.08 20.19
N VAL A 741 -11.59 0.45 20.80
CA VAL A 741 -12.21 1.74 20.41
C VAL A 741 -11.35 2.97 20.74
N GLY A 742 -10.49 2.89 21.78
CA GLY A 742 -9.82 4.03 22.40
C GLY A 742 -9.00 4.93 21.46
N ARG A 743 -8.56 4.42 20.30
CA ARG A 743 -7.94 5.19 19.20
C ARG A 743 -8.20 4.52 17.84
N MET A 744 -9.46 4.16 17.57
CA MET A 744 -9.84 3.33 16.41
C MET A 744 -9.31 3.87 15.07
N ARG A 745 -9.37 5.18 14.82
CA ARG A 745 -8.85 5.81 13.59
C ARG A 745 -7.36 5.51 13.37
N GLN A 746 -6.54 5.68 14.40
CA GLN A 746 -5.11 5.41 14.32
C GLN A 746 -4.85 3.91 14.15
N GLY A 747 -5.61 3.06 14.86
CA GLY A 747 -5.54 1.61 14.71
C GLY A 747 -5.89 1.14 13.30
N SER A 748 -6.96 1.69 12.70
CA SER A 748 -7.39 1.40 11.33
C SER A 748 -6.32 1.82 10.31
N ARG A 749 -5.77 3.03 10.43
CA ARG A 749 -4.69 3.52 9.55
C ARG A 749 -3.44 2.64 9.58
N LEU A 750 -3.12 2.13 10.76
CA LEU A 750 -1.96 1.27 10.97
C LEU A 750 -2.19 -0.15 10.45
N ALA A 751 -3.37 -0.72 10.72
CA ALA A 751 -3.71 -2.09 10.32
C ALA A 751 -4.05 -2.21 8.84
N GLN A 752 -4.69 -1.19 8.25
CA GLN A 752 -5.29 -1.21 6.90
C GLN A 752 -6.02 -2.53 6.61
N PRO A 753 -7.12 -2.84 7.32
CA PRO A 753 -7.77 -4.14 7.23
C PRO A 753 -8.28 -4.45 5.82
N ASP A 754 -8.10 -5.68 5.37
CA ASP A 754 -8.73 -6.23 4.17
C ASP A 754 -10.15 -6.75 4.48
N VAL A 755 -10.34 -7.21 5.72
CA VAL A 755 -11.64 -7.62 6.28
C VAL A 755 -11.80 -6.97 7.64
N ALA A 756 -12.98 -6.41 7.93
CA ALA A 756 -13.34 -5.94 9.26
C ALA A 756 -14.57 -6.69 9.77
N LEU A 757 -14.42 -7.37 10.91
CA LEU A 757 -15.46 -8.16 11.55
C LEU A 757 -15.96 -7.47 12.82
N ILE A 758 -17.26 -7.23 12.88
CA ILE A 758 -17.94 -6.55 13.99
C ILE A 758 -18.74 -7.57 14.80
N THR A 759 -18.35 -7.79 16.05
CA THR A 759 -18.93 -8.85 16.90
C THR A 759 -20.29 -8.48 17.48
N ASN A 760 -20.36 -7.37 18.23
CA ASN A 760 -21.58 -6.82 18.84
C ASN A 760 -21.36 -5.40 19.36
N ILE A 761 -22.47 -4.70 19.63
CA ILE A 761 -22.53 -3.49 20.46
C ILE A 761 -23.36 -3.78 21.70
N ALA A 762 -22.78 -3.53 22.87
CA ALA A 762 -23.42 -3.63 24.18
C ALA A 762 -22.86 -2.55 25.12
N PRO A 763 -23.61 -2.16 26.18
CA PRO A 763 -23.16 -1.22 27.20
C PRO A 763 -21.80 -1.60 27.78
N CYS A 764 -20.77 -0.82 27.49
CA CYS A 764 -19.44 -0.92 28.08
C CYS A 764 -18.71 0.41 27.86
N HIS A 765 -17.89 0.83 28.82
CA HIS A 765 -17.12 2.08 28.75
C HIS A 765 -18.01 3.32 28.50
N LEU A 766 -19.26 3.30 28.94
CA LEU A 766 -20.24 4.37 28.64
C LEU A 766 -19.84 5.70 29.28
N GLU A 767 -19.14 5.66 30.42
CA GLU A 767 -18.55 6.83 31.07
C GLU A 767 -17.62 7.63 30.14
N HIS A 768 -16.99 6.98 29.15
CA HIS A 768 -16.07 7.61 28.21
C HIS A 768 -16.71 7.98 26.86
N HIS A 769 -17.90 7.44 26.56
CA HIS A 769 -18.49 7.49 25.22
C HIS A 769 -19.92 8.07 25.19
N GLY A 770 -20.55 8.25 26.35
CA GLY A 770 -21.88 8.86 26.49
C GLY A 770 -23.01 7.90 26.11
N SER A 771 -23.11 7.50 24.84
CA SER A 771 -24.19 6.66 24.32
C SER A 771 -23.70 5.43 23.55
N LEU A 772 -24.57 4.42 23.41
CA LEU A 772 -24.30 3.24 22.58
C LEU A 772 -24.12 3.59 21.10
N GLU A 773 -24.87 4.58 20.61
CA GLU A 773 -24.73 5.10 19.24
C GLU A 773 -23.34 5.69 19.01
N ASN A 774 -22.83 6.51 19.94
CA ASN A 774 -21.49 7.08 19.85
C ASN A 774 -20.42 5.98 19.92
N LEU A 775 -20.61 4.97 20.78
CA LEU A 775 -19.74 3.80 20.82
C LEU A 775 -19.71 3.06 19.48
N ALA A 776 -20.87 2.86 18.84
CA ALA A 776 -21.00 2.24 17.53
C ALA A 776 -20.29 3.06 16.44
N GLN A 777 -20.56 4.37 16.36
CA GLN A 777 -19.90 5.29 15.41
C GLN A 777 -18.38 5.29 15.58
N ARG A 778 -17.87 5.31 16.82
CA ARG A 778 -16.43 5.25 17.09
C ARG A 778 -15.79 3.92 16.68
N LYS A 779 -16.49 2.80 16.87
CA LYS A 779 -16.02 1.47 16.42
C LYS A 779 -16.10 1.33 14.90
N ALA A 780 -17.12 1.89 14.25
CA ALA A 780 -17.27 1.90 12.80
C ALA A 780 -16.09 2.59 12.09
N ARG A 781 -15.33 3.43 12.81
CA ARG A 781 -14.06 3.98 12.30
C ARG A 781 -13.01 2.92 11.93
N ILE A 782 -13.22 1.65 12.28
CA ILE A 782 -12.40 0.54 11.77
C ILE A 782 -12.38 0.51 10.22
N PHE A 783 -13.47 0.96 9.58
CA PHE A 783 -13.59 1.04 8.12
C PHE A 783 -12.82 2.22 7.50
N GLU A 784 -12.31 3.18 8.30
CA GLU A 784 -11.80 4.46 7.77
C GLU A 784 -10.58 4.31 6.84
N SER A 785 -9.81 3.24 6.97
CA SER A 785 -8.60 2.99 6.16
C SER A 785 -8.67 1.69 5.36
N MET A 786 -9.88 1.15 5.19
CA MET A 786 -10.12 0.01 4.29
C MET A 786 -10.25 0.51 2.85
N VAL A 787 -9.74 -0.29 1.91
CA VAL A 787 -9.81 0.01 0.48
C VAL A 787 -11.23 -0.31 -0.03
N PRO A 788 -11.81 0.48 -0.95
CA PRO A 788 -13.07 0.13 -1.59
C PRO A 788 -13.03 -1.30 -2.19
N GLY A 789 -14.09 -2.06 -1.99
CA GLY A 789 -14.17 -3.49 -2.34
C GLY A 789 -13.67 -4.46 -1.25
N SER A 790 -13.00 -3.98 -0.19
CA SER A 790 -12.71 -4.79 1.01
C SER A 790 -14.00 -5.22 1.73
N VAL A 791 -13.90 -6.18 2.66
CA VAL A 791 -15.08 -6.86 3.21
C VAL A 791 -15.42 -6.38 4.62
N ALA A 792 -16.66 -5.93 4.82
CA ALA A 792 -17.22 -5.68 6.14
C ALA A 792 -18.13 -6.84 6.54
N VAL A 793 -17.75 -7.58 7.59
CA VAL A 793 -18.55 -8.66 8.16
C VAL A 793 -19.26 -8.14 9.41
N ILE A 794 -20.58 -8.08 9.37
CA ILE A 794 -21.39 -7.36 10.36
C ILE A 794 -22.39 -8.32 11.00
N ASN A 795 -22.37 -8.44 12.33
CA ASN A 795 -23.37 -9.22 13.03
C ASN A 795 -24.74 -8.55 12.89
N ARG A 796 -25.69 -9.21 12.23
CA ARG A 796 -27.02 -8.67 11.96
C ARG A 796 -27.91 -8.64 13.21
N ASP A 797 -27.60 -9.46 14.21
CA ASP A 797 -28.36 -9.54 15.46
C ASP A 797 -27.97 -8.44 16.46
N MET A 798 -26.93 -7.65 16.19
CA MET A 798 -26.41 -6.68 17.16
C MET A 798 -27.13 -5.34 17.13
N LEU A 799 -27.14 -4.63 18.27
CA LEU A 799 -27.62 -3.25 18.31
C LEU A 799 -26.78 -2.34 17.38
N HIS A 800 -27.45 -1.40 16.72
CA HIS A 800 -26.82 -0.42 15.82
C HIS A 800 -26.06 -1.02 14.62
N TRP A 801 -26.42 -2.24 14.17
CA TRP A 801 -25.84 -2.84 12.97
C TRP A 801 -26.04 -1.99 11.71
N GLU A 802 -27.09 -1.16 11.68
CA GLU A 802 -27.41 -0.22 10.62
C GLU A 802 -26.31 0.83 10.46
N ILE A 803 -25.76 1.34 11.57
CA ILE A 803 -24.68 2.33 11.56
C ILE A 803 -23.45 1.76 10.85
N PHE A 804 -23.07 0.54 11.19
CA PHE A 804 -21.94 -0.14 10.54
C PHE A 804 -22.20 -0.39 9.06
N THR A 805 -23.44 -0.76 8.71
CA THR A 805 -23.84 -1.00 7.32
C THR A 805 -23.77 0.29 6.51
N SER A 806 -24.31 1.40 7.03
CA SER A 806 -24.25 2.71 6.37
C SER A 806 -22.81 3.20 6.18
N GLU A 807 -21.96 3.08 7.19
CA GLU A 807 -20.55 3.44 7.10
C GLU A 807 -19.80 2.56 6.07
N ALA A 808 -20.06 1.25 6.05
CA ALA A 808 -19.47 0.34 5.07
C ALA A 808 -19.90 0.68 3.62
N VAL A 809 -21.17 1.03 3.41
CA VAL A 809 -21.68 1.48 2.10
C VAL A 809 -20.99 2.78 1.66
N GLN A 810 -20.87 3.77 2.54
CA GLN A 810 -20.20 5.04 2.23
C GLN A 810 -18.73 4.85 1.82
N ARG A 811 -18.09 3.77 2.28
CA ARG A 811 -16.72 3.39 1.94
C ARG A 811 -16.61 2.45 0.74
N GLY A 812 -17.73 2.06 0.12
CA GLY A 812 -17.74 1.15 -1.01
C GLY A 812 -17.26 -0.26 -0.66
N LEU A 813 -17.52 -0.71 0.57
CA LEU A 813 -17.13 -2.05 1.04
C LEU A 813 -18.15 -3.10 0.61
N ARG A 814 -17.69 -4.35 0.43
CA ARG A 814 -18.57 -5.52 0.28
C ARG A 814 -19.08 -5.94 1.65
N ILE A 815 -20.38 -5.93 1.86
CA ILE A 815 -20.99 -6.22 3.15
C ILE A 815 -21.43 -7.68 3.18
N ILE A 816 -21.14 -8.36 4.29
CA ILE A 816 -21.63 -9.70 4.61
C ILE A 816 -22.26 -9.63 6.00
N HIS A 817 -23.57 -9.84 6.06
CA HIS A 817 -24.30 -9.98 7.31
C HIS A 817 -24.19 -11.42 7.81
N TYR A 818 -23.88 -11.59 9.10
CA TYR A 818 -23.86 -12.90 9.75
C TYR A 818 -24.69 -12.88 11.03
N GLY A 819 -25.09 -14.05 11.53
CA GLY A 819 -25.83 -14.15 12.80
C GLY A 819 -26.97 -15.17 12.71
N ARG A 820 -28.01 -14.99 13.51
CA ARG A 820 -29.21 -15.86 13.54
C ARG A 820 -30.31 -15.31 12.65
N HIS A 821 -30.29 -14.00 12.40
CA HIS A 821 -31.28 -13.31 11.59
C HIS A 821 -31.53 -14.03 10.26
N PRO A 822 -32.80 -14.22 9.83
CA PRO A 822 -33.14 -14.87 8.56
C PRO A 822 -32.47 -14.23 7.33
N ASP A 823 -32.32 -12.91 7.34
CA ASP A 823 -31.67 -12.13 6.26
C ASP A 823 -30.13 -12.06 6.36
N ALA A 824 -29.49 -12.85 7.25
CA ALA A 824 -28.04 -12.94 7.27
C ALA A 824 -27.54 -13.79 6.09
N ASP A 825 -26.54 -13.30 5.36
CA ASP A 825 -25.88 -14.03 4.27
C ASP A 825 -25.22 -15.33 4.77
N VAL A 826 -24.68 -15.27 6.00
CA VAL A 826 -24.07 -16.41 6.70
C VAL A 826 -24.76 -16.62 8.03
N ARG A 827 -25.66 -17.60 8.07
CA ARG A 827 -26.66 -17.75 9.15
C ARG A 827 -26.42 -18.97 10.03
N LEU A 828 -26.57 -18.80 11.33
CA LEU A 828 -26.75 -19.91 12.28
C LEU A 828 -28.17 -20.47 12.12
N ALA A 829 -28.28 -21.67 11.55
CA ALA A 829 -29.56 -22.32 11.31
C ALA A 829 -30.04 -23.13 12.53
N ASP A 830 -29.12 -23.82 13.21
CA ASP A 830 -29.41 -24.61 14.41
C ASP A 830 -28.15 -24.73 15.29
N HIS A 831 -28.36 -24.86 16.61
CA HIS A 831 -27.33 -25.14 17.60
C HIS A 831 -27.88 -26.09 18.67
N ASN A 832 -27.22 -27.22 18.86
CA ASN A 832 -27.60 -28.20 19.88
C ASN A 832 -26.77 -27.97 21.16
N PRO A 833 -27.39 -27.57 22.30
CA PRO A 833 -26.66 -27.23 23.52
C PRO A 833 -26.04 -28.45 24.24
N VAL A 834 -26.44 -29.68 23.90
CA VAL A 834 -25.97 -30.90 24.57
C VAL A 834 -24.70 -31.44 23.94
N ASN A 835 -24.59 -31.38 22.61
CA ASN A 835 -23.44 -31.92 21.86
C ASN A 835 -22.71 -30.87 21.02
N TRP A 836 -23.10 -29.60 21.16
CA TRP A 836 -22.49 -28.42 20.56
C TRP A 836 -22.37 -28.50 19.03
N LYS A 837 -23.27 -29.27 18.41
CA LYS A 837 -23.43 -29.31 16.95
C LYS A 837 -24.01 -27.99 16.47
N VAL A 838 -23.41 -27.47 15.42
CA VAL A 838 -23.76 -26.24 14.73
C VAL A 838 -24.18 -26.58 13.31
N ALA A 839 -25.32 -26.04 12.87
CA ALA A 839 -25.71 -25.99 11.47
C ALA A 839 -25.66 -24.54 11.00
N ALA A 840 -24.85 -24.26 9.99
CA ALA A 840 -24.71 -22.93 9.38
C ALA A 840 -25.17 -22.97 7.92
N ILE A 841 -25.85 -21.92 7.46
CA ILE A 841 -26.21 -21.75 6.05
C ILE A 841 -25.33 -20.64 5.47
N VAL A 842 -24.65 -20.93 4.37
CA VAL A 842 -23.84 -19.97 3.60
C VAL A 842 -24.25 -20.08 2.14
N ASP A 843 -24.74 -18.98 1.55
CA ASP A 843 -25.29 -18.95 0.19
C ASP A 843 -26.33 -20.07 -0.08
N GLY A 844 -27.18 -20.35 0.90
CA GLY A 844 -28.20 -21.39 0.80
C GLY A 844 -27.70 -22.83 0.97
N LYS A 845 -26.39 -23.07 1.09
CA LYS A 845 -25.82 -24.39 1.40
C LYS A 845 -25.64 -24.55 2.91
N GLU A 846 -26.10 -25.69 3.44
CA GLU A 846 -25.93 -26.04 4.85
C GLU A 846 -24.59 -26.72 5.12
N TYR A 847 -23.93 -26.30 6.19
CA TYR A 847 -22.67 -26.84 6.73
C TYR A 847 -22.90 -27.27 8.17
N ARG A 848 -22.48 -28.48 8.53
CA ARG A 848 -22.62 -29.04 9.88
C ARG A 848 -21.27 -29.37 10.48
N PHE A 849 -21.05 -28.97 11.72
CA PHE A 849 -19.83 -29.26 12.49
C PHE A 849 -20.15 -29.24 13.99
N ALA A 850 -19.23 -29.68 14.84
CA ALA A 850 -19.38 -29.62 16.29
C ALA A 850 -18.23 -28.81 16.88
N LEU A 851 -18.53 -27.90 17.80
CA LEU A 851 -17.51 -27.18 18.57
C LEU A 851 -17.09 -28.03 19.78
N SER A 852 -15.88 -27.81 20.28
CA SER A 852 -15.40 -28.38 21.55
C SER A 852 -15.65 -27.45 22.75
N ALA A 853 -16.45 -26.40 22.57
CA ALA A 853 -16.75 -25.41 23.59
C ALA A 853 -18.26 -25.12 23.62
N PRO A 854 -18.89 -25.07 24.81
CA PRO A 854 -20.34 -24.87 24.92
C PRO A 854 -20.75 -23.42 24.72
N GLY A 855 -22.01 -23.24 24.34
CA GLY A 855 -22.68 -21.94 24.27
C GLY A 855 -22.99 -21.51 22.86
N GLU A 856 -24.25 -21.09 22.65
CA GLU A 856 -24.72 -20.55 21.39
C GLU A 856 -23.90 -19.34 20.93
N HIS A 857 -23.42 -18.51 21.85
CA HIS A 857 -22.60 -17.35 21.51
C HIS A 857 -21.26 -17.73 20.87
N LEU A 858 -20.70 -18.90 21.17
CA LEU A 858 -19.53 -19.46 20.49
C LEU A 858 -19.90 -20.02 19.11
N ALA A 859 -21.08 -20.63 18.97
CA ALA A 859 -21.61 -21.02 17.66
C ALA A 859 -21.80 -19.81 16.73
N VAL A 860 -22.34 -18.70 17.24
CA VAL A 860 -22.45 -17.44 16.48
C VAL A 860 -21.07 -16.88 16.10
N ASN A 861 -20.07 -16.95 17.00
CA ASN A 861 -18.70 -16.55 16.68
C ASN A 861 -18.08 -17.45 15.59
N ALA A 862 -18.35 -18.75 15.61
CA ALA A 862 -17.92 -19.70 14.58
C ALA A 862 -18.55 -19.38 13.22
N VAL A 863 -19.86 -19.04 13.19
CA VAL A 863 -20.53 -18.55 11.98
C VAL A 863 -19.91 -17.24 11.49
N GLY A 864 -19.52 -16.33 12.39
CA GLY A 864 -18.74 -15.14 12.04
C GLY A 864 -17.38 -15.46 11.42
N CYS A 865 -16.73 -16.55 11.85
CA CYS A 865 -15.52 -17.05 11.19
C CYS A 865 -15.83 -17.51 9.75
N LEU A 866 -16.88 -18.32 9.57
CA LEU A 866 -17.31 -18.75 8.23
C LEU A 866 -17.64 -17.57 7.31
N ALA A 867 -18.25 -16.51 7.85
CA ALA A 867 -18.53 -15.27 7.11
C ALA A 867 -17.26 -14.55 6.65
N VAL A 868 -16.21 -14.52 7.47
CA VAL A 868 -14.89 -14.00 7.05
C VAL A 868 -14.28 -14.86 5.94
N LEU A 869 -14.31 -16.20 6.08
CA LEU A 869 -13.76 -17.09 5.06
C LEU A 869 -14.53 -16.99 3.73
N HIS A 870 -15.86 -16.92 3.79
CA HIS A 870 -16.71 -16.66 2.64
C HIS A 870 -16.39 -15.28 2.01
N GLY A 871 -16.18 -14.27 2.85
CA GLY A 871 -15.70 -12.94 2.45
C GLY A 871 -14.35 -12.95 1.73
N LEU A 872 -13.46 -13.87 2.10
CA LEU A 872 -12.16 -14.05 1.47
C LEU A 872 -12.20 -14.97 0.24
N GLY A 873 -13.36 -15.58 -0.06
CA GLY A 873 -13.50 -16.55 -1.15
C GLY A 873 -12.80 -17.88 -0.89
N LEU A 874 -12.62 -18.26 0.38
CA LEU A 874 -11.98 -19.51 0.78
C LEU A 874 -13.00 -20.65 0.89
N ALA A 875 -12.54 -21.88 0.63
CA ALA A 875 -13.34 -23.08 0.89
C ALA A 875 -13.63 -23.21 2.39
N LEU A 876 -14.87 -23.52 2.77
CA LEU A 876 -15.25 -23.57 4.18
C LEU A 876 -14.91 -24.91 4.86
N ASP A 877 -14.92 -26.01 4.11
CA ASP A 877 -14.76 -27.37 4.66
C ASP A 877 -13.47 -27.54 5.51
N PRO A 878 -12.28 -27.06 5.08
CA PRO A 878 -11.06 -27.19 5.90
C PRO A 878 -11.14 -26.46 7.25
N ALA A 879 -11.94 -25.40 7.34
CA ALA A 879 -12.08 -24.61 8.56
C ALA A 879 -13.01 -25.28 9.57
N LEU A 880 -13.93 -26.14 9.14
CA LEU A 880 -14.88 -26.82 10.04
C LEU A 880 -14.13 -27.72 11.03
N ASP A 881 -13.18 -28.50 10.54
CA ASP A 881 -12.32 -29.36 11.38
C ASP A 881 -11.40 -28.55 12.29
N ALA A 882 -10.91 -27.40 11.80
CA ALA A 882 -10.08 -26.52 12.60
C ALA A 882 -10.88 -25.88 13.75
N LEU A 883 -12.09 -25.39 13.46
CA LEU A 883 -13.04 -24.85 14.44
C LEU A 883 -13.49 -25.91 15.44
N GLY A 884 -13.69 -27.16 15.02
CA GLY A 884 -14.04 -28.25 15.93
C GLY A 884 -12.97 -28.54 16.99
N ARG A 885 -11.71 -28.17 16.73
CA ARG A 885 -10.59 -28.30 17.67
C ARG A 885 -10.38 -27.06 18.55
N PHE A 886 -11.14 -25.98 18.34
CA PHE A 886 -11.05 -24.77 19.17
C PHE A 886 -11.47 -25.07 20.61
N GLN A 887 -10.65 -24.62 21.57
CA GLN A 887 -10.93 -24.69 22.99
C GLN A 887 -11.23 -23.28 23.53
N ALA A 888 -12.19 -23.18 24.44
CA ALA A 888 -12.48 -21.90 25.10
C ALA A 888 -11.25 -21.42 25.91
N LEU A 889 -11.07 -20.10 25.96
CA LEU A 889 -9.94 -19.47 26.63
C LEU A 889 -10.22 -19.29 28.12
N ASP A 890 -9.17 -19.24 28.94
CA ASP A 890 -9.30 -18.91 30.38
C ASP A 890 -10.06 -17.60 30.59
N GLY A 891 -10.98 -17.61 31.55
CA GLY A 891 -11.89 -16.50 31.83
C GLY A 891 -12.95 -16.21 30.76
N ARG A 892 -13.07 -17.06 29.71
CA ARG A 892 -13.95 -16.87 28.55
C ARG A 892 -14.64 -18.17 28.11
N GLY A 893 -15.17 -18.91 29.08
CA GLY A 893 -15.96 -20.11 28.87
C GLY A 893 -15.17 -21.42 29.00
N ALA A 894 -13.92 -21.37 29.46
CA ALA A 894 -13.13 -22.58 29.71
C ALA A 894 -13.80 -23.44 30.79
N ILE A 895 -13.89 -24.75 30.52
CA ILE A 895 -14.43 -25.72 31.46
C ILE A 895 -13.29 -26.55 32.04
N SER A 896 -13.26 -26.72 33.35
CA SER A 896 -12.25 -27.51 34.05
C SER A 896 -12.89 -28.37 35.12
N ASP A 897 -12.54 -29.65 35.13
CA ASP A 897 -12.81 -30.53 36.26
C ASP A 897 -11.73 -30.31 37.32
N LEU A 898 -12.16 -30.04 38.55
CA LEU A 898 -11.31 -29.63 39.68
C LEU A 898 -11.46 -30.63 40.84
N GLN A 899 -10.37 -30.81 41.58
CA GLN A 899 -10.35 -31.58 42.83
C GLN A 899 -10.04 -30.62 43.99
N LEU A 900 -10.97 -30.46 44.92
CA LEU A 900 -10.84 -29.60 46.10
C LEU A 900 -10.98 -30.44 47.38
N GLY A 901 -9.85 -30.89 47.93
CA GLY A 901 -9.86 -31.95 48.94
C GLY A 901 -10.41 -33.25 48.35
N GLU A 902 -11.42 -33.84 48.98
CA GLU A 902 -12.12 -35.03 48.46
C GLU A 902 -13.27 -34.70 47.48
N ARG A 903 -13.60 -33.41 47.30
CA ARG A 903 -14.72 -32.97 46.45
C ARG A 903 -14.30 -32.82 44.98
N ARG A 904 -15.12 -33.32 44.08
CA ARG A 904 -15.05 -33.19 42.62
C ARG A 904 -15.97 -32.06 42.17
N LEU A 905 -15.40 -31.05 41.53
CA LEU A 905 -16.13 -29.86 41.09
C LEU A 905 -15.92 -29.68 39.59
N ARG A 906 -16.85 -29.00 38.91
CA ARG A 906 -16.66 -28.52 37.54
C ARG A 906 -16.79 -27.01 37.52
N LEU A 907 -15.82 -26.33 36.93
CA LEU A 907 -15.79 -24.88 36.82
C LEU A 907 -16.02 -24.44 35.36
N ILE A 908 -16.94 -23.50 35.16
CA ILE A 908 -17.10 -22.69 33.95
C ILE A 908 -16.47 -21.32 34.26
N ASP A 909 -15.30 -21.07 33.68
CA ASP A 909 -14.50 -19.88 33.93
C ASP A 909 -14.86 -18.75 32.95
N GLU A 910 -15.65 -17.78 33.42
CA GLU A 910 -16.12 -16.59 32.70
C GLU A 910 -15.65 -15.27 33.36
N ALA A 911 -14.62 -15.36 34.21
CA ALA A 911 -14.21 -14.30 35.13
C ALA A 911 -13.22 -13.28 34.55
N TYR A 912 -13.05 -13.20 33.22
CA TYR A 912 -12.16 -12.20 32.61
C TYR A 912 -12.75 -10.79 32.63
N ASN A 913 -13.98 -10.63 32.16
CA ASN A 913 -14.69 -9.34 32.17
C ASN A 913 -16.22 -9.53 32.03
N ALA A 914 -17.00 -8.53 32.45
CA ALA A 914 -18.45 -8.55 32.37
C ALA A 914 -19.04 -7.25 31.83
N ASN A 915 -20.13 -7.42 31.08
CA ASN A 915 -21.07 -6.38 30.66
C ASN A 915 -22.43 -7.06 30.43
N PRO A 916 -23.53 -6.31 30.25
CA PRO A 916 -24.87 -6.91 30.16
C PRO A 916 -24.99 -7.97 29.05
N GLY A 917 -24.39 -7.71 27.88
CA GLY A 917 -24.40 -8.66 26.76
C GLY A 917 -23.61 -9.94 27.05
N SER A 918 -22.42 -9.83 27.65
CA SER A 918 -21.64 -11.02 27.99
C SER A 918 -22.25 -11.83 29.14
N MET A 919 -22.87 -11.17 30.12
CA MET A 919 -23.62 -11.83 31.20
C MET A 919 -24.78 -12.66 30.63
N ALA A 920 -25.59 -12.06 29.75
CA ALA A 920 -26.71 -12.74 29.10
C ALA A 920 -26.28 -13.96 28.27
N ALA A 921 -25.07 -13.94 27.70
CA ALA A 921 -24.52 -15.05 26.91
C ALA A 921 -23.93 -16.19 27.77
N ALA A 922 -23.38 -15.88 28.94
CA ALA A 922 -22.67 -16.84 29.78
C ALA A 922 -23.59 -17.57 30.78
N ILE A 923 -24.54 -16.86 31.41
CA ILE A 923 -25.42 -17.42 32.45
C ILE A 923 -26.18 -18.68 31.97
N PRO A 924 -26.70 -18.77 30.73
CA PRO A 924 -27.37 -19.98 30.24
C PRO A 924 -26.50 -21.24 30.25
N LEU A 925 -25.17 -21.11 30.16
CA LEU A 925 -24.24 -22.25 30.17
C LEU A 925 -24.38 -23.11 31.42
N LEU A 926 -24.82 -22.52 32.54
CA LEU A 926 -25.05 -23.24 33.80
C LEU A 926 -26.08 -24.38 33.63
N ARG A 927 -27.02 -24.25 32.69
CA ARG A 927 -27.99 -25.30 32.37
C ARG A 927 -27.51 -26.25 31.28
N GLU A 928 -26.72 -25.75 30.35
CA GLU A 928 -26.23 -26.50 29.18
C GLU A 928 -25.14 -27.50 29.55
N VAL A 929 -24.33 -27.17 30.56
CA VAL A 929 -23.23 -28.02 31.02
C VAL A 929 -23.73 -28.96 32.11
N ALA A 930 -23.41 -30.24 31.97
CA ALA A 930 -23.70 -31.23 33.01
C ALA A 930 -22.74 -31.06 34.20
N PRO A 931 -23.23 -31.16 35.46
CA PRO A 931 -22.37 -31.30 36.62
C PRO A 931 -21.44 -32.52 36.51
N PRO A 932 -20.32 -32.54 37.25
CA PRO A 932 -19.36 -33.64 37.21
C PRO A 932 -19.94 -34.94 37.81
N LEU A 933 -20.99 -34.85 38.62
CA LEU A 933 -21.69 -35.99 39.21
C LEU A 933 -23.22 -35.91 39.02
N PRO A 934 -23.93 -37.04 38.87
CA PRO A 934 -25.38 -37.06 38.86
C PRO A 934 -25.97 -36.41 40.12
N GLY A 935 -26.91 -35.49 39.96
CA GLY A 935 -27.53 -34.76 41.07
C GLY A 935 -26.71 -33.63 41.67
N GLY A 936 -25.54 -33.31 41.11
CA GLY A 936 -24.72 -32.17 41.52
C GLY A 936 -25.43 -30.82 41.37
N ARG A 937 -25.14 -29.87 42.29
CA ARG A 937 -25.78 -28.54 42.31
C ARG A 937 -25.16 -27.60 41.27
N ARG A 938 -25.93 -26.60 40.85
CA ARG A 938 -25.53 -25.52 39.96
C ARG A 938 -25.31 -24.24 40.77
N VAL A 939 -24.05 -23.88 40.95
CA VAL A 939 -23.62 -22.69 41.71
C VAL A 939 -23.27 -21.58 40.72
N LEU A 940 -24.01 -20.48 40.78
CA LEU A 940 -23.77 -19.30 39.96
C LEU A 940 -23.12 -18.21 40.81
N ILE A 941 -21.95 -17.70 40.38
CA ILE A 941 -21.19 -16.67 41.07
C ILE A 941 -21.05 -15.45 40.16
N LEU A 942 -21.74 -14.36 40.48
CA LEU A 942 -21.73 -13.12 39.69
C LEU A 942 -21.14 -11.95 40.48
N GLY A 943 -20.25 -11.20 39.85
CA GLY A 943 -19.71 -9.95 40.39
C GLY A 943 -20.02 -8.74 39.53
N ASP A 944 -19.94 -7.55 40.12
CA ASP A 944 -20.27 -6.26 39.49
C ASP A 944 -19.77 -6.11 38.03
N MET A 945 -20.64 -5.53 37.20
CA MET A 945 -20.32 -5.02 35.87
C MET A 945 -19.87 -3.56 35.98
N LEU A 946 -18.59 -3.29 35.72
CA LEU A 946 -17.99 -1.96 35.86
C LEU A 946 -18.10 -1.13 34.57
N GLU A 947 -17.92 0.19 34.70
CA GLU A 947 -17.87 1.18 33.60
C GLU A 947 -19.16 1.30 32.76
N LEU A 948 -20.32 1.10 33.41
CA LEU A 948 -21.65 1.20 32.78
C LEU A 948 -22.27 2.60 32.87
N GLY A 949 -21.66 3.54 33.59
CA GLY A 949 -22.19 4.90 33.75
C GLY A 949 -23.44 4.96 34.64
N PRO A 950 -24.24 6.04 34.51
CA PRO A 950 -25.37 6.33 35.41
C PRO A 950 -26.42 5.22 35.51
N ASP A 951 -26.60 4.44 34.44
CA ASP A 951 -27.62 3.37 34.36
C ASP A 951 -27.14 2.03 34.94
N SER A 952 -25.98 1.98 35.61
CA SER A 952 -25.37 0.75 36.14
C SER A 952 -26.35 -0.10 36.94
N THR A 953 -27.11 0.50 37.87
CA THR A 953 -28.12 -0.21 38.70
C THR A 953 -29.21 -0.88 37.86
N ALA A 954 -29.70 -0.20 36.82
CA ALA A 954 -30.72 -0.73 35.92
C ALA A 954 -30.20 -1.95 35.15
N TYR A 955 -28.96 -1.89 34.66
CA TYR A 955 -28.33 -3.01 33.96
C TYR A 955 -28.12 -4.24 34.85
N HIS A 956 -27.77 -4.07 36.13
CA HIS A 956 -27.64 -5.19 37.07
C HIS A 956 -29.01 -5.83 37.36
N THR A 957 -30.03 -4.99 37.61
CA THR A 957 -31.42 -5.43 37.82
C THR A 957 -31.94 -6.23 36.62
N ALA A 958 -31.60 -5.81 35.40
CA ALA A 958 -32.01 -6.46 34.16
C ALA A 958 -31.45 -7.88 33.96
N LEU A 959 -30.51 -8.35 34.81
CA LEU A 959 -30.03 -9.73 34.79
C LEU A 959 -31.03 -10.72 35.43
N ALA A 960 -32.04 -10.25 36.18
CA ALA A 960 -32.94 -11.14 36.92
C ALA A 960 -33.66 -12.19 36.03
N PRO A 961 -34.19 -11.86 34.84
CA PRO A 961 -34.83 -12.86 33.98
C PRO A 961 -33.88 -13.96 33.52
N VAL A 962 -32.62 -13.62 33.16
CA VAL A 962 -31.65 -14.61 32.67
C VAL A 962 -31.13 -15.49 33.81
N VAL A 963 -30.95 -14.93 35.00
CA VAL A 963 -30.60 -15.71 36.20
C VAL A 963 -31.70 -16.71 36.55
N ARG A 964 -32.97 -16.28 36.55
CA ARG A 964 -34.10 -17.20 36.79
C ARG A 964 -34.17 -18.30 35.73
N ALA A 965 -33.97 -17.95 34.47
CA ALA A 965 -33.98 -18.92 33.39
C ALA A 965 -32.83 -19.93 33.51
N ALA A 966 -31.70 -19.58 34.13
CA ALA A 966 -30.60 -20.50 34.40
C ALA A 966 -30.84 -21.46 35.58
N MET A 967 -31.87 -21.22 36.40
CA MET A 967 -32.25 -22.07 37.54
C MET A 967 -31.05 -22.52 38.40
N PRO A 968 -30.24 -21.58 38.94
CA PRO A 968 -29.17 -21.96 39.86
C PRO A 968 -29.75 -22.57 41.13
N ASP A 969 -29.08 -23.60 41.65
CA ASP A 969 -29.38 -24.18 42.97
C ASP A 969 -28.82 -23.28 44.10
N LEU A 970 -27.79 -22.49 43.78
CA LEU A 970 -27.19 -21.49 44.67
C LEU A 970 -26.68 -20.28 43.87
N LEU A 971 -27.00 -19.06 44.32
CA LEU A 971 -26.51 -17.82 43.74
C LEU A 971 -25.62 -17.06 44.73
N LEU A 972 -24.37 -16.80 44.34
CA LEU A 972 -23.44 -15.94 45.08
C LEU A 972 -23.23 -14.65 44.31
N LEU A 973 -23.63 -13.53 44.90
CA LEU A 973 -23.54 -12.20 44.31
C LEU A 973 -22.46 -11.38 45.02
N CYS A 974 -21.58 -10.73 44.27
CA CYS A 974 -20.41 -10.03 44.80
C CYS A 974 -20.32 -8.58 44.30
N GLY A 975 -20.29 -7.64 45.22
CA GLY A 975 -20.10 -6.22 44.93
C GLY A 975 -21.35 -5.37 45.17
N PRO A 976 -21.17 -4.05 45.36
CA PRO A 976 -22.26 -3.13 45.69
C PRO A 976 -23.36 -3.10 44.64
N GLN A 977 -23.04 -3.15 43.34
CA GLN A 977 -24.05 -3.03 42.29
C GLN A 977 -24.90 -4.28 42.14
N MET A 978 -24.35 -5.46 42.47
CA MET A 978 -25.08 -6.72 42.50
C MET A 978 -26.18 -6.77 43.56
N ARG A 979 -26.21 -5.83 44.53
CA ARG A 979 -27.31 -5.72 45.50
C ARG A 979 -28.66 -5.50 44.81
N ALA A 980 -28.68 -4.69 43.74
CA ALA A 980 -29.90 -4.43 42.98
C ALA A 980 -30.46 -5.68 42.30
N LEU A 981 -29.58 -6.57 41.81
CA LEU A 981 -29.99 -7.87 41.28
C LEU A 981 -30.54 -8.78 42.40
N ALA A 982 -29.87 -8.81 43.56
CA ALA A 982 -30.36 -9.57 44.71
C ALA A 982 -31.80 -9.17 45.04
N ASP A 983 -32.06 -7.87 45.16
CA ASP A 983 -33.36 -7.29 45.54
C ASP A 983 -34.47 -7.51 44.49
N ALA A 984 -34.10 -7.74 43.22
CA ALA A 984 -35.02 -8.04 42.13
C ALA A 984 -35.34 -9.54 41.96
N LEU A 985 -34.64 -10.44 42.65
CA LEU A 985 -34.82 -11.89 42.59
C LEU A 985 -35.76 -12.39 43.70
N PRO A 986 -36.53 -13.47 43.44
CA PRO A 986 -37.51 -13.97 44.38
C PRO A 986 -36.85 -14.57 45.64
N THR A 987 -37.59 -14.61 46.75
CA THR A 987 -37.09 -15.00 48.07
C THR A 987 -36.85 -16.50 48.25
N ASP A 988 -37.36 -17.33 47.35
CA ASP A 988 -37.23 -18.79 47.38
C ASP A 988 -35.94 -19.32 46.73
N LEU A 989 -35.18 -18.45 46.05
CA LEU A 989 -33.88 -18.78 45.49
C LEU A 989 -32.77 -18.67 46.56
N PRO A 990 -32.02 -19.75 46.88
CA PRO A 990 -30.88 -19.67 47.78
C PRO A 990 -29.82 -18.69 47.24
N LEU A 991 -29.68 -17.54 47.92
CA LEU A 991 -28.89 -16.41 47.45
C LEU A 991 -28.08 -15.81 48.60
N HIS A 992 -26.79 -15.58 48.38
CA HIS A 992 -25.94 -14.81 49.27
C HIS A 992 -25.33 -13.61 48.54
N TRP A 993 -25.48 -12.42 49.11
CA TRP A 993 -24.81 -11.21 48.64
C TRP A 993 -23.63 -10.88 49.56
N LEU A 994 -22.46 -10.65 48.96
CA LEU A 994 -21.23 -10.28 49.66
C LEU A 994 -20.72 -8.94 49.12
N ALA A 995 -20.18 -8.13 50.02
CA ALA A 995 -19.77 -6.76 49.70
C ALA A 995 -18.58 -6.70 48.73
N ASP A 996 -17.65 -7.67 48.80
CA ASP A 996 -16.43 -7.68 48.00
C ASP A 996 -15.88 -9.09 47.73
N ALA A 997 -14.95 -9.15 46.77
CA ALA A 997 -14.32 -10.39 46.32
C ALA A 997 -13.48 -11.08 47.40
N ALA A 998 -12.85 -10.32 48.30
CA ALA A 998 -12.02 -10.91 49.36
C ALA A 998 -12.88 -11.70 50.34
N THR A 999 -14.01 -11.11 50.73
CA THR A 999 -15.02 -11.73 51.59
C THR A 999 -15.62 -12.98 50.93
N LEU A 1000 -16.01 -12.90 49.65
CA LEU A 1000 -16.50 -14.05 48.91
C LEU A 1000 -15.44 -15.17 48.83
N ILE A 1001 -14.18 -14.86 48.49
CA ILE A 1001 -13.10 -15.86 48.41
C ILE A 1001 -12.88 -16.57 49.75
N ALA A 1002 -12.88 -15.82 50.85
CA ALA A 1002 -12.67 -16.39 52.18
C ALA A 1002 -13.80 -17.35 52.61
N GLN A 1003 -15.02 -17.15 52.11
CA GLN A 1003 -16.19 -17.94 52.46
C GLN A 1003 -16.55 -18.99 51.41
N THR A 1004 -15.96 -18.98 50.22
CA THR A 1004 -16.41 -19.83 49.12
C THR A 1004 -16.39 -21.32 49.47
N ASP A 1005 -15.39 -21.77 50.26
CA ASP A 1005 -15.26 -23.18 50.63
C ASP A 1005 -16.48 -23.74 51.39
N SER A 1006 -17.12 -22.93 52.24
CA SER A 1006 -18.30 -23.35 53.03
C SER A 1006 -19.57 -23.47 52.19
N PHE A 1007 -19.60 -22.85 51.01
CA PHE A 1007 -20.74 -22.91 50.10
C PHE A 1007 -20.69 -24.12 49.16
N LEU A 1008 -19.51 -24.73 48.93
CA LEU A 1008 -19.30 -25.74 47.89
C LEU A 1008 -19.37 -27.18 48.42
N THR A 1009 -20.06 -28.06 47.68
CA THR A 1009 -20.22 -29.50 47.95
C THR A 1009 -19.67 -30.39 46.84
N ASP A 1010 -19.45 -31.69 47.13
CA ASP A 1010 -19.05 -32.67 46.10
C ASP A 1010 -20.08 -32.70 44.97
N GLY A 1011 -19.62 -32.64 43.72
CA GLY A 1011 -20.47 -32.67 42.54
C GLY A 1011 -20.92 -31.32 42.02
N ASP A 1012 -20.55 -30.20 42.62
CA ASP A 1012 -21.02 -28.88 42.17
C ASP A 1012 -20.47 -28.49 40.79
N LEU A 1013 -21.34 -27.89 39.96
CA LEU A 1013 -21.01 -27.12 38.78
C LEU A 1013 -21.00 -25.63 39.12
N ILE A 1014 -19.88 -24.97 38.95
CA ILE A 1014 -19.66 -23.57 39.35
C ILE A 1014 -19.48 -22.72 38.10
N LEU A 1015 -20.22 -21.63 37.94
CA LEU A 1015 -19.96 -20.61 36.92
C LEU A 1015 -19.56 -19.30 37.60
N VAL A 1016 -18.40 -18.75 37.24
CA VAL A 1016 -17.92 -17.48 37.81
C VAL A 1016 -17.83 -16.41 36.73
N LYS A 1017 -18.49 -15.25 36.93
CA LYS A 1017 -18.45 -14.13 35.98
C LYS A 1017 -18.49 -12.77 36.64
N SER A 1018 -17.54 -11.90 36.26
CA SER A 1018 -17.51 -10.49 36.72
C SER A 1018 -16.61 -9.63 35.84
N SER A 1019 -16.64 -8.31 36.05
CA SER A 1019 -15.59 -7.44 35.50
C SER A 1019 -14.23 -7.75 36.14
N ASN A 1020 -13.13 -7.57 35.39
CA ASN A 1020 -11.78 -7.89 35.87
C ASN A 1020 -11.47 -7.16 37.20
N GLY A 1021 -11.82 -5.87 37.25
CA GLY A 1021 -11.55 -4.98 38.38
C GLY A 1021 -12.22 -5.38 39.70
N THR A 1022 -13.18 -6.30 39.69
CA THR A 1022 -13.77 -6.81 40.95
C THR A 1022 -12.85 -7.77 41.69
N GLY A 1023 -11.89 -8.40 40.99
CA GLY A 1023 -10.94 -9.35 41.58
C GLY A 1023 -11.39 -10.82 41.63
N LEU A 1024 -12.59 -11.19 41.14
CA LEU A 1024 -13.05 -12.60 41.19
C LEU A 1024 -12.25 -13.57 40.32
N HIS A 1025 -11.42 -13.09 39.39
CA HIS A 1025 -10.44 -13.95 38.72
C HIS A 1025 -9.50 -14.65 39.72
N ARG A 1026 -9.28 -14.07 40.90
CA ARG A 1026 -8.49 -14.69 41.98
C ARG A 1026 -9.21 -15.89 42.61
N LEU A 1027 -10.54 -15.86 42.67
CA LEU A 1027 -11.33 -17.00 43.14
C LEU A 1027 -11.14 -18.19 42.20
N VAL A 1028 -11.24 -17.95 40.90
CA VAL A 1028 -10.98 -18.96 39.85
C VAL A 1028 -9.57 -19.53 39.99
N GLN A 1029 -8.56 -18.68 40.21
CA GLN A 1029 -7.19 -19.14 40.42
C GLN A 1029 -7.05 -20.00 41.68
N ALA A 1030 -7.66 -19.60 42.80
CA ALA A 1030 -7.64 -20.37 44.04
C ALA A 1030 -8.35 -21.73 43.90
N LEU A 1031 -9.48 -21.77 43.19
CA LEU A 1031 -10.19 -23.01 42.86
C LEU A 1031 -9.33 -23.93 41.99
N LYS A 1032 -8.72 -23.42 40.92
CA LYS A 1032 -7.83 -24.18 40.03
C LYS A 1032 -6.58 -24.70 40.76
N ALA A 1033 -6.05 -23.94 41.73
CA ALA A 1033 -4.89 -24.32 42.52
C ALA A 1033 -5.21 -25.24 43.71
N GLY A 1034 -6.49 -25.40 44.08
CA GLY A 1034 -6.90 -26.14 45.28
C GLY A 1034 -6.52 -25.45 46.59
N THR A 1035 -6.35 -24.12 46.59
CA THR A 1035 -5.81 -23.34 47.71
C THR A 1035 -6.85 -22.42 48.35
N LEU A 1036 -8.13 -22.82 48.36
CA LEU A 1036 -9.13 -22.05 49.10
C LEU A 1036 -8.79 -22.04 50.60
N PRO A 1037 -8.95 -20.90 51.30
CA PRO A 1037 -8.73 -20.85 52.74
C PRO A 1037 -9.65 -21.85 53.45
N SER A 1038 -9.10 -22.72 54.30
CA SER A 1038 -9.91 -23.62 55.13
C SER A 1038 -10.68 -22.80 56.15
N SER A 1039 -12.01 -22.96 56.19
CA SER A 1039 -12.92 -22.19 57.04
C SER A 1039 -12.50 -22.21 58.51
N GLY A 1040 -12.24 -21.03 59.09
CA GLY A 1040 -12.34 -20.81 60.54
C GLY A 1040 -13.66 -20.08 60.79
N ASP A 1041 -14.59 -20.75 61.48
CA ASP A 1041 -15.97 -20.36 61.86
C ASP A 1041 -16.87 -19.68 60.80
N PRO A 1042 -18.17 -20.01 60.74
CA PRO A 1042 -19.10 -19.36 59.81
C PRO A 1042 -19.26 -17.87 60.17
N PRO A 1043 -19.05 -16.92 59.24
CA PRO A 1043 -19.26 -15.50 59.51
C PRO A 1043 -20.75 -15.11 59.37
N VAL A 1044 -21.11 -14.08 60.13
CA VAL A 1044 -22.44 -13.50 60.33
C VAL A 1044 -23.17 -13.21 59.02
N THR A 1045 -24.35 -13.80 58.85
CA THR A 1045 -25.34 -13.44 57.85
C THR A 1045 -25.82 -12.00 58.10
N HIS A 1046 -25.60 -11.09 57.15
CA HIS A 1046 -26.50 -9.94 57.03
C HIS A 1046 -27.76 -10.42 56.32
N ASP A 1047 -28.66 -11.04 57.07
CA ASP A 1047 -30.04 -11.20 56.63
C ASP A 1047 -30.59 -9.84 56.23
N ARG A 1048 -31.40 -9.84 55.17
CA ARG A 1048 -32.16 -8.67 54.75
C ARG A 1048 -32.85 -8.07 55.97
N ALA A 1049 -32.55 -6.81 56.27
CA ALA A 1049 -33.42 -6.02 57.12
C ALA A 1049 -34.84 -6.12 56.52
N THR A 1050 -35.78 -6.49 57.38
CA THR A 1050 -37.20 -6.67 57.09
C THR A 1050 -37.83 -5.42 56.49
#